data_AF-A0A549SCS0-F1
#
_entry.id   AF-A0A549SCS0-F1
#
_cell.length_a   1.000
_cell.length_b   1.000
_cell.length_c   1.000
_cell.angle_alpha   90.00
_cell.angle_beta   90.00
_cell.angle_gamma   90.00
#
_symmetry.space_group_name_H-M   'P 1'
#
loop_
_entity.id
_entity.type
_entity.pdbx_description
1 polymer ?
#
loop_
_entity_poly.entity_id
_entity_poly.type
_entity_poly.pdbx_seq_one_letter_code
_entity_poly.pdbx_strand_id
1 'polypeptide(L)'
;MAKSKITSPRWPYPGRVPHHADEPAYGLLVRTAYHNGSRLMYTVFEKYGLCKGQTVWDVDPDIVARFCQADLVDGGADAVRAASPRVDPKHVAIFDERFLRDQFSVLHRRWCPACLEEKPYHRVWWDTPYVSACPDHGIRIVENCGCAKPPKWRRSYPTSCTEGHDFRESPREPAPPWEIALSRYIRDRLLGRPRPGDALLDSLPSLGDAIAALDRIGQASLDEKAGLMKLRRELGRAAIAAEGYRIIAGFPVEFERLLDRLVADDGKQKHDRRWGVEKAYGNFHIWVGELPKDNAFGDALRSVIRDHARANVVIKSGHAVAGGAAFDLPGIDMATAARAMGVTFERFRPIASATGLIPGDSLRGRPARLDADKVDELAAKLKGNKSRQQIAKELDIAPLGVAKLIRAGLIPAIVDGKTDRENRLNIWILPGAAACDLVERLVAGKPASSGENEDLIPITIAHKIFRRPLSELLRLVLDGTLSIRAVDPGAKGLNRALVSKSDATAMPGRPPRPGLSPYEFAREIGLHADTVHQLIANDAVQTEATGRVRRIVDGEAERFRATYATTTALSKEFDLPKGRSVMAVLNAAGVRPAFPRPSFRQVIYLRADAEPALAAAVAEAARKKNSPLPANGLDRYDAARRMGLDAFVVTRLVAEKLLPAYKLPRGFIVAPDDADAFMRAHATSTELAKRMGKKRAAASIAVLRRAGVAPVVGPPTCSVTLYPRTAAEEAIDAHIGAGLLIAEINEQESAEPVLTAIEASKEIRAMPWMLGQLADAGFLERRRRGRGLPFTRDSVARFKKAYVLANELGALIGRPDGRKGGKTMTDLLTDLGVEPVCRRPEFQTFVFRRDEAVEALARHFATQADKCASDTATAEARAKLVTLREAQRRLGISSNMGSSLVREGFLRVEKHPSTILVSPDEIARFAAAYITPDAIASMIGKQSAIAATTLLTRLGVKPVAGPPQLRFQLFDRPVVEHAISEWKRDPSIEKRPSRDAEDFLYAGDVARRLKTIDTMVPALIQAGLLRADTTGKATIIARVDFDAFQSEYAMSNEFMDAFGVGHAKGVTKALAVHGVTPVAADRLPRALFRRKEVERVVRGMRR
;
A
#
# COMPACT_ATOMS: atom_id res chain seq x y z
N MET A 1 23.46 -61.91 31.57
CA MET A 1 24.25 -61.38 32.70
C MET A 1 23.61 -60.10 33.23
N ALA A 2 23.38 -60.08 34.55
CA ALA A 2 23.02 -58.97 35.45
C ALA A 2 21.93 -57.96 35.05
N LYS A 3 20.70 -58.18 35.53
CA LYS A 3 19.78 -57.09 35.91
C LYS A 3 20.41 -56.32 37.08
N SER A 4 21.00 -55.15 36.83
CA SER A 4 21.44 -54.27 37.92
C SER A 4 20.20 -53.69 38.60
N LYS A 5 20.00 -54.08 39.87
CA LYS A 5 19.09 -53.43 40.81
C LYS A 5 19.32 -51.92 40.77
N ILE A 6 18.33 -51.14 40.34
CA ILE A 6 18.34 -49.69 40.52
C ILE A 6 18.04 -49.45 42.01
N THR A 7 19.09 -49.30 42.79
CA THR A 7 19.04 -48.70 44.13
C THR A 7 18.44 -47.30 44.03
N SER A 8 17.64 -46.92 45.03
CA SER A 8 17.09 -45.58 45.21
C SER A 8 18.13 -44.49 44.90
N PRO A 9 17.74 -43.37 44.26
CA PRO A 9 18.68 -42.31 43.90
C PRO A 9 19.36 -41.75 45.15
N ARG A 10 20.69 -41.88 45.26
CA ARG A 10 21.48 -41.13 46.25
C ARG A 10 21.49 -39.67 45.81
N TRP A 11 20.97 -38.80 46.66
CA TRP A 11 21.13 -37.36 46.58
C TRP A 11 22.23 -36.97 47.56
N PRO A 12 23.21 -36.13 47.19
CA PRO A 12 23.48 -35.56 45.86
C PRO A 12 24.06 -36.58 44.87
N TYR A 13 24.07 -36.23 43.57
CA TYR A 13 24.63 -37.09 42.52
C TYR A 13 26.15 -37.26 42.73
N PRO A 14 26.71 -38.47 42.58
CA PRO A 14 28.15 -38.69 42.75
C PRO A 14 28.97 -37.88 41.73
N GLY A 15 30.26 -37.65 41.98
CA GLY A 15 31.18 -36.99 41.04
C GLY A 15 30.89 -35.50 40.79
N ARG A 16 31.66 -34.61 41.43
CA ARG A 16 31.50 -33.15 41.33
C ARG A 16 32.26 -32.58 40.14
N VAL A 17 31.59 -31.71 39.37
CA VAL A 17 32.22 -30.91 38.31
C VAL A 17 32.22 -29.43 38.73
N PRO A 18 33.35 -28.71 38.61
CA PRO A 18 33.38 -27.27 38.88
C PRO A 18 32.45 -26.49 37.95
N HIS A 19 31.60 -25.65 38.54
CA HIS A 19 30.78 -24.63 37.86
C HIS A 19 31.66 -23.48 37.37
N HIS A 20 31.34 -22.93 36.19
CA HIS A 20 31.97 -21.70 35.68
C HIS A 20 31.00 -20.53 35.78
N ALA A 21 31.53 -19.32 36.01
CA ALA A 21 30.71 -18.13 36.30
C ALA A 21 29.63 -17.81 35.24
N ASP A 22 29.89 -18.08 33.95
CA ASP A 22 28.95 -17.86 32.84
C ASP A 22 28.27 -19.15 32.34
N GLU A 23 28.33 -20.23 33.12
CA GLU A 23 27.71 -21.52 32.81
C GLU A 23 26.28 -21.60 33.37
N PRO A 24 25.26 -21.81 32.53
CA PRO A 24 23.89 -21.99 32.99
C PRO A 24 23.67 -23.39 33.60
N ALA A 25 22.62 -23.53 34.42
CA ALA A 25 22.28 -24.78 35.10
C ALA A 25 22.16 -25.98 34.14
N TYR A 26 21.53 -25.82 32.98
CA TYR A 26 21.45 -26.90 31.99
C TYR A 26 22.81 -27.27 31.38
N GLY A 27 23.75 -26.33 31.27
CA GLY A 27 25.12 -26.58 30.81
C GLY A 27 25.93 -27.37 31.84
N LEU A 28 25.88 -26.92 33.11
CA LEU A 28 26.51 -27.61 34.23
C LEU A 28 26.00 -29.05 34.35
N LEU A 29 24.69 -29.20 34.23
CA LEU A 29 24.01 -30.48 34.41
C LEU A 29 24.34 -31.49 33.28
N VAL A 30 24.53 -31.02 32.03
CA VAL A 30 25.06 -31.86 30.93
C VAL A 30 26.45 -32.38 31.27
N ARG A 31 27.35 -31.52 31.78
CA ARG A 31 28.73 -31.91 32.15
C ARG A 31 28.77 -32.85 33.33
N THR A 32 27.98 -32.60 34.38
CA THR A 32 27.89 -33.46 35.56
C THR A 32 27.37 -34.86 35.20
N ALA A 33 26.33 -34.95 34.35
CA ALA A 33 25.83 -36.23 33.88
C ALA A 33 26.90 -37.00 33.07
N TYR A 34 27.58 -36.32 32.14
CA TYR A 34 28.63 -36.92 31.32
C TYR A 34 29.84 -37.39 32.15
N HIS A 35 30.30 -36.58 33.10
CA HIS A 35 31.41 -36.91 34.01
C HIS A 35 31.14 -38.20 34.80
N ASN A 36 29.88 -38.46 35.14
CA ASN A 36 29.45 -39.66 35.86
C ASN A 36 29.07 -40.83 34.93
N GLY A 37 29.55 -40.81 33.68
CA GLY A 37 29.37 -41.90 32.72
C GLY A 37 27.95 -42.00 32.13
N SER A 38 27.06 -41.05 32.42
CA SER A 38 25.72 -41.05 31.82
C SER A 38 25.77 -40.44 30.42
N ARG A 39 25.42 -41.25 29.41
CA ARG A 39 25.41 -40.84 28.01
C ARG A 39 24.13 -40.10 27.59
N LEU A 40 23.07 -40.17 28.38
CA LEU A 40 21.80 -39.51 28.10
C LEU A 40 21.41 -38.65 29.29
N MET A 41 21.72 -37.36 29.17
CA MET A 41 21.38 -36.32 30.13
C MET A 41 19.91 -36.41 30.59
N TYR A 42 18.98 -36.55 29.66
CA TYR A 42 17.54 -36.58 29.98
C TYR A 42 17.15 -37.77 30.88
N THR A 43 17.76 -38.94 30.71
CA THR A 43 17.49 -40.11 31.56
C THR A 43 17.90 -39.84 33.02
N VAL A 44 18.96 -39.07 33.23
CA VAL A 44 19.35 -38.61 34.57
C VAL A 44 18.30 -37.61 35.09
N PHE A 45 17.80 -36.71 34.26
CA PHE A 45 16.89 -35.65 34.75
C PHE A 45 15.53 -36.22 35.13
N GLU A 46 15.00 -37.13 34.31
CA GLU A 46 13.75 -37.83 34.57
C GLU A 46 13.87 -38.75 35.80
N LYS A 47 14.96 -39.51 35.91
CA LYS A 47 15.22 -40.39 37.06
C LYS A 47 15.30 -39.64 38.40
N TYR A 48 15.77 -38.40 38.37
CA TYR A 48 15.99 -37.57 39.57
C TYR A 48 14.98 -36.41 39.70
N GLY A 49 13.94 -36.36 38.86
CA GLY A 49 12.88 -35.33 38.94
C GLY A 49 13.34 -33.89 38.66
N LEU A 50 14.47 -33.70 37.97
CA LEU A 50 15.11 -32.40 37.71
C LEU A 50 14.42 -31.60 36.60
N CYS A 51 13.56 -32.23 35.81
CA CYS A 51 12.73 -31.56 34.81
C CYS A 51 11.31 -32.11 34.81
N LYS A 52 10.30 -31.24 34.83
CA LYS A 52 8.88 -31.62 34.77
C LYS A 52 8.32 -31.67 33.33
N GLY A 53 9.15 -31.41 32.31
CA GLY A 53 8.71 -31.21 30.93
C GLY A 53 9.74 -31.55 29.85
N GLN A 54 9.40 -31.22 28.60
CA GLN A 54 10.24 -31.54 27.43
C GLN A 54 11.36 -30.52 27.13
N THR A 55 11.57 -29.48 27.94
CA THR A 55 12.52 -28.39 27.60
C THR A 55 13.51 -28.05 28.71
N VAL A 56 14.67 -27.49 28.35
CA VAL A 56 15.67 -27.03 29.34
C VAL A 56 15.27 -25.73 30.06
N TRP A 57 14.18 -25.09 29.63
CA TRP A 57 13.59 -23.94 30.32
C TRP A 57 13.02 -24.30 31.68
N ASP A 58 12.63 -25.57 31.87
CA ASP A 58 11.97 -26.06 33.08
C ASP A 58 12.97 -26.56 34.14
N VAL A 59 14.28 -26.36 33.90
CA VAL A 59 15.34 -26.79 34.81
C VAL A 59 15.47 -25.74 35.91
N ASP A 60 15.22 -26.17 37.14
CA ASP A 60 15.33 -25.33 38.33
C ASP A 60 16.82 -25.20 38.75
N PRO A 61 17.42 -23.99 38.69
CA PRO A 61 18.83 -23.81 38.99
C PRO A 61 19.20 -24.15 40.44
N ASP A 62 18.29 -24.01 41.40
CA ASP A 62 18.55 -24.33 42.82
C ASP A 62 18.58 -25.83 43.06
N ILE A 63 17.72 -26.56 42.34
CA ILE A 63 17.76 -28.01 42.35
C ILE A 63 19.05 -28.48 41.69
N VAL A 64 19.45 -27.88 40.56
CA VAL A 64 20.69 -28.24 39.86
C VAL A 64 21.94 -27.95 40.67
N ALA A 65 22.00 -26.80 41.36
CA ALA A 65 23.13 -26.44 42.21
C ALA A 65 23.37 -27.51 43.29
N ARG A 66 22.31 -27.92 44.01
CA ARG A 66 22.36 -29.01 44.99
C ARG A 66 22.70 -30.36 44.37
N PHE A 67 22.06 -30.68 43.23
CA PHE A 67 22.27 -31.94 42.55
C PHE A 67 23.72 -32.12 42.08
N CYS A 68 24.32 -31.05 41.55
CA CYS A 68 25.70 -31.03 41.07
C CYS A 68 26.72 -30.69 42.17
N GLN A 69 26.28 -30.46 43.42
CA GLN A 69 27.13 -30.06 44.54
C GLN A 69 27.89 -28.75 44.29
N ALA A 70 27.28 -27.83 43.53
CA ALA A 70 27.81 -26.49 43.29
C ALA A 70 27.57 -25.57 44.50
N ASP A 71 26.56 -25.86 45.31
CA ASP A 71 26.22 -25.19 46.56
C ASP A 71 27.23 -25.43 47.69
N LEU A 72 28.12 -26.42 47.55
CA LEU A 72 29.23 -26.65 48.48
C LEU A 72 30.37 -25.61 48.34
N VAL A 73 30.31 -24.74 47.33
CA VAL A 73 31.20 -23.59 47.19
C VAL A 73 30.45 -22.36 47.65
N ASP A 74 31.11 -21.51 48.45
CA ASP A 74 30.56 -20.22 48.85
C ASP A 74 30.10 -19.42 47.62
N GLY A 75 28.82 -19.02 47.60
CA GLY A 75 28.19 -18.30 46.49
C GLY A 75 27.91 -19.15 45.24
N GLY A 76 28.24 -20.44 45.21
CA GLY A 76 28.08 -21.29 44.03
C GLY A 76 26.64 -21.52 43.61
N ALA A 77 25.70 -21.66 44.56
CA ALA A 77 24.27 -21.73 44.25
C ALA A 77 23.75 -20.44 43.60
N ASP A 78 24.17 -19.28 44.11
CA ASP A 78 23.79 -17.98 43.55
C ASP A 78 24.43 -17.76 42.17
N ALA A 79 25.67 -18.21 41.96
CA ALA A 79 26.34 -18.16 40.67
C ALA A 79 25.60 -18.99 39.59
N VAL A 80 25.19 -20.22 39.92
CA VAL A 80 24.37 -21.06 39.03
C VAL A 80 23.03 -20.37 38.73
N ARG A 81 22.38 -19.80 39.74
CA ARG A 81 21.10 -19.11 39.61
C ARG A 81 21.20 -17.83 38.79
N ALA A 82 22.30 -17.08 38.90
CA ALA A 82 22.54 -15.85 38.15
C ALA A 82 22.83 -16.15 36.67
N ALA A 83 23.62 -17.18 36.38
CA ALA A 83 23.93 -17.60 35.02
C ALA A 83 22.79 -18.36 34.31
N SER A 84 21.66 -18.60 34.99
CA SER A 84 20.52 -19.37 34.45
C SER A 84 19.33 -18.47 34.10
N PRO A 85 18.63 -18.72 32.98
CA PRO A 85 17.53 -17.89 32.55
C PRO A 85 16.29 -18.04 33.43
N ARG A 86 15.76 -16.91 33.89
CA ARG A 86 14.45 -16.82 34.54
C ARG A 86 13.45 -16.26 33.54
N VAL A 87 12.44 -17.06 33.22
CA VAL A 87 11.53 -16.78 32.10
C VAL A 87 10.19 -16.27 32.62
N ASP A 88 9.78 -15.10 32.12
CA ASP A 88 8.41 -14.61 32.24
C ASP A 88 7.71 -14.61 30.86
N PRO A 89 6.40 -14.34 30.76
CA PRO A 89 5.69 -14.38 29.47
C PRO A 89 6.24 -13.44 28.40
N LYS A 90 6.94 -12.36 28.77
CA LYS A 90 7.42 -11.31 27.86
C LYS A 90 8.94 -11.14 27.86
N HIS A 91 9.64 -11.55 28.91
CA HIS A 91 11.07 -11.32 29.10
C HIS A 91 11.80 -12.58 29.60
N VAL A 92 13.12 -12.54 29.46
CA VAL A 92 14.05 -13.47 30.09
C VAL A 92 15.04 -12.64 30.91
N ALA A 93 15.21 -12.95 32.18
CA ALA A 93 16.20 -12.33 33.05
C ALA A 93 17.39 -13.27 33.27
N ILE A 94 18.61 -12.73 33.16
CA ILE A 94 19.88 -13.44 33.33
C ILE A 94 20.86 -12.46 33.96
N PHE A 95 21.54 -12.87 35.03
CA PHE A 95 22.26 -11.95 35.91
C PHE A 95 21.36 -10.76 36.29
N ASP A 96 21.88 -9.54 36.20
CA ASP A 96 21.14 -8.30 36.46
C ASP A 96 20.51 -7.71 35.19
N GLU A 97 20.51 -8.45 34.09
CA GLU A 97 20.03 -8.00 32.78
C GLU A 97 18.71 -8.66 32.37
N ARG A 98 17.96 -7.93 31.54
CA ARG A 98 16.67 -8.39 31.00
C ARG A 98 16.69 -8.36 29.48
N PHE A 99 16.10 -9.38 28.87
CA PHE A 99 15.92 -9.56 27.44
C PHE A 99 14.44 -9.65 27.10
N LEU A 100 14.04 -9.20 25.92
CA LEU A 100 12.75 -9.58 25.35
C LEU A 100 12.73 -11.07 25.03
N ARG A 101 11.55 -11.69 25.05
CA ARG A 101 11.42 -13.15 24.88
C ARG A 101 12.02 -13.70 23.59
N ASP A 102 12.07 -12.92 22.51
CA ASP A 102 12.65 -13.34 21.23
C ASP A 102 14.16 -13.05 21.09
N GLN A 103 14.77 -12.39 22.08
CA GLN A 103 16.20 -12.07 22.13
C GLN A 103 17.03 -13.13 22.87
N PHE A 104 16.40 -14.21 23.33
CA PHE A 104 17.07 -15.32 24.02
C PHE A 104 16.41 -16.65 23.62
N SER A 105 17.21 -17.65 23.26
CA SER A 105 16.74 -18.95 22.76
C SER A 105 17.69 -20.08 23.11
N VAL A 106 17.18 -21.06 23.86
CA VAL A 106 17.87 -22.33 24.17
C VAL A 106 17.34 -23.50 23.32
N LEU A 107 16.57 -23.22 22.26
CA LEU A 107 15.96 -24.27 21.41
C LEU A 107 17.00 -25.14 20.72
N HIS A 108 18.09 -24.52 20.28
CA HIS A 108 19.23 -25.16 19.63
C HIS A 108 20.48 -24.79 20.38
N ARG A 109 21.36 -25.77 20.60
CA ARG A 109 22.62 -25.51 21.25
C ARG A 109 23.56 -24.82 20.26
N ARG A 110 24.17 -23.74 20.70
CA ARG A 110 25.12 -22.92 19.93
C ARG A 110 26.47 -22.96 20.62
N TRP A 111 27.56 -22.88 19.86
CA TRP A 111 28.91 -22.98 20.44
C TRP A 111 29.98 -22.29 19.60
N CYS A 112 31.09 -21.96 20.25
CA CYS A 112 32.35 -21.66 19.57
C CYS A 112 33.28 -22.89 19.69
N PRO A 113 33.80 -23.45 18.57
CA PRO A 113 34.68 -24.62 18.61
C PRO A 113 35.97 -24.36 19.42
N ALA A 114 36.58 -23.18 19.26
CA ALA A 114 37.79 -22.80 20.00
C ALA A 114 37.52 -22.62 21.50
N CYS A 115 36.41 -22.01 21.89
CA CYS A 115 36.01 -21.90 23.29
C CYS A 115 35.79 -23.27 23.97
N LEU A 116 35.27 -24.26 23.24
CA LEU A 116 35.08 -25.62 23.74
C LEU A 116 36.40 -26.39 23.84
N GLU A 117 37.36 -26.11 22.94
CA GLU A 117 38.71 -26.65 22.98
C GLU A 117 39.47 -26.15 24.23
N GLU A 118 39.36 -24.86 24.55
CA GLU A 118 39.96 -24.28 25.76
C GLU A 118 39.30 -24.80 27.04
N LYS A 119 37.96 -24.71 27.10
CA LYS A 119 37.18 -25.11 28.27
C LYS A 119 35.85 -25.74 27.81
N PRO A 120 35.63 -27.05 28.02
CA PRO A 120 34.51 -27.80 27.44
C PRO A 120 33.20 -27.59 28.23
N TYR A 121 32.72 -26.35 28.25
CA TYR A 121 31.45 -25.99 28.87
C TYR A 121 30.65 -24.99 28.02
N HIS A 122 29.34 -24.97 28.26
CA HIS A 122 28.42 -24.08 27.55
C HIS A 122 28.32 -22.73 28.26
N ARG A 123 28.33 -21.65 27.49
CA ARG A 123 28.27 -20.29 28.01
C ARG A 123 26.90 -19.69 27.74
N VAL A 124 26.26 -19.09 28.73
CA VAL A 124 24.87 -18.59 28.64
C VAL A 124 24.71 -17.51 27.56
N TRP A 125 25.75 -16.71 27.30
CA TRP A 125 25.72 -15.70 26.25
C TRP A 125 25.73 -16.28 24.83
N TRP A 126 25.91 -17.60 24.64
CA TRP A 126 25.68 -18.26 23.35
C TRP A 126 24.19 -18.38 23.02
N ASP A 127 23.31 -18.30 24.01
CA ASP A 127 21.88 -18.53 23.81
C ASP A 127 21.14 -17.26 23.34
N THR A 128 21.83 -16.11 23.21
CA THR A 128 21.26 -14.95 22.51
C THR A 128 21.59 -14.99 21.01
N PRO A 129 20.60 -15.01 20.11
CA PRO A 129 20.83 -15.03 18.66
C PRO A 129 21.49 -13.75 18.12
N TYR A 130 21.67 -12.72 18.95
CA TYR A 130 22.41 -11.50 18.61
C TYR A 130 23.92 -11.65 18.80
N VAL A 131 24.37 -12.65 19.55
CA VAL A 131 25.78 -13.08 19.57
C VAL A 131 25.96 -14.07 18.42
N SER A 132 26.34 -13.58 17.24
CA SER A 132 26.69 -14.41 16.08
C SER A 132 28.17 -14.71 15.97
N ALA A 133 29.00 -14.02 16.75
CA ALA A 133 30.45 -14.14 16.74
C ALA A 133 31.00 -14.37 18.15
N CYS A 134 32.06 -15.16 18.26
CA CYS A 134 32.80 -15.28 19.51
C CYS A 134 33.67 -14.03 19.70
N PRO A 135 33.49 -13.25 20.79
CA PRO A 135 34.30 -12.06 21.07
C PRO A 135 35.76 -12.35 21.42
N ASP A 136 36.07 -13.58 21.84
CA ASP A 136 37.42 -14.01 22.22
C ASP A 136 38.22 -14.57 21.03
N HIS A 137 37.57 -15.34 20.15
CA HIS A 137 38.23 -16.02 19.03
C HIS A 137 37.97 -15.37 17.66
N GLY A 138 37.03 -14.43 17.55
CA GLY A 138 36.73 -13.73 16.30
C GLY A 138 36.08 -14.59 15.22
N ILE A 139 35.55 -15.76 15.58
CA ILE A 139 34.90 -16.71 14.66
C ILE A 139 33.38 -16.76 14.86
N ARG A 140 32.64 -17.20 13.83
CA ARG A 140 31.19 -17.36 13.90
C ARG A 140 30.79 -18.42 14.92
N ILE A 141 29.71 -18.14 15.66
CA ILE A 141 29.07 -19.12 16.54
C ILE A 141 28.36 -20.17 15.68
N VAL A 142 28.68 -21.43 15.91
CA VAL A 142 28.13 -22.58 15.20
C VAL A 142 26.80 -22.98 15.85
N GLU A 143 25.80 -23.30 15.03
CA GLU A 143 24.48 -23.76 15.46
C GLU A 143 24.05 -25.08 14.82
N ASN A 144 24.79 -25.54 13.80
CA ASN A 144 24.54 -26.80 13.11
C ASN A 144 25.73 -27.74 13.32
N CYS A 145 25.42 -28.99 13.70
CA CYS A 145 26.42 -30.04 13.77
C CYS A 145 26.81 -30.48 12.35
N GLY A 146 27.94 -31.17 12.19
CA GLY A 146 28.31 -31.87 10.94
C GLY A 146 27.23 -32.85 10.43
N CYS A 147 26.29 -33.26 11.28
CA CYS A 147 25.08 -34.01 10.90
C CYS A 147 24.01 -33.18 10.15
N ALA A 148 24.29 -31.92 9.80
CA ALA A 148 23.35 -30.95 9.22
C ALA A 148 22.06 -30.72 10.03
N LYS A 149 22.09 -30.99 11.34
CA LYS A 149 20.97 -30.78 12.27
C LYS A 149 21.47 -30.01 13.50
N PRO A 150 20.69 -29.06 14.03
CA PRO A 150 21.05 -28.36 15.26
C PRO A 150 21.00 -29.32 16.46
N PRO A 151 22.08 -29.44 17.25
CA PRO A 151 22.11 -30.35 18.39
C PRO A 151 21.08 -29.91 19.43
N LYS A 152 20.25 -30.88 19.84
CA LYS A 152 19.29 -30.69 20.93
C LYS A 152 19.98 -31.00 22.26
N TRP A 153 19.69 -30.21 23.28
CA TRP A 153 20.14 -30.45 24.66
C TRP A 153 19.89 -31.88 25.15
N ARG A 154 18.75 -32.49 24.77
CA ARG A 154 18.38 -33.87 25.15
C ARG A 154 19.31 -34.95 24.62
N ARG A 155 19.96 -34.71 23.48
CA ARG A 155 20.69 -35.71 22.68
C ARG A 155 22.05 -35.17 22.25
N SER A 156 22.73 -34.48 23.15
CA SER A 156 24.11 -34.02 22.93
C SER A 156 24.92 -34.15 24.21
N TYR A 157 26.21 -34.46 24.02
CA TYR A 157 27.25 -34.48 25.04
C TYR A 157 27.88 -33.09 25.17
N PRO A 158 28.69 -32.80 26.20
CA PRO A 158 29.34 -31.49 26.35
C PRO A 158 30.09 -31.03 25.09
N THR A 159 30.74 -31.93 24.36
CA THR A 159 31.54 -31.58 23.18
C THR A 159 31.17 -32.37 21.93
N SER A 160 30.13 -33.19 21.94
CA SER A 160 29.78 -34.00 20.76
C SER A 160 28.29 -34.31 20.65
N CYS A 161 27.85 -34.72 19.46
CA CYS A 161 26.48 -35.18 19.25
C CYS A 161 26.32 -36.69 19.53
N THR A 162 25.09 -37.20 19.55
CA THR A 162 24.83 -38.65 19.67
C THR A 162 25.39 -39.47 18.52
N GLU A 163 25.56 -38.86 17.35
CA GLU A 163 26.17 -39.49 16.17
C GLU A 163 27.71 -39.45 16.19
N GLY A 164 28.32 -38.99 17.29
CA GLY A 164 29.78 -39.02 17.50
C GLY A 164 30.57 -37.85 16.92
N HIS A 165 29.93 -36.86 16.29
CA HIS A 165 30.63 -35.69 15.75
C HIS A 165 31.06 -34.76 16.87
N ASP A 166 32.33 -34.34 16.85
CA ASP A 166 32.90 -33.42 17.83
C ASP A 166 32.64 -31.96 17.45
N PHE A 167 32.05 -31.20 18.37
CA PHE A 167 31.76 -29.78 18.23
C PHE A 167 33.03 -28.92 18.14
N ARG A 168 34.17 -29.41 18.65
CA ARG A 168 35.48 -28.73 18.56
C ARG A 168 36.08 -28.74 17.16
N GLU A 169 35.67 -29.73 16.35
CA GLU A 169 36.08 -29.89 14.95
C GLU A 169 35.17 -29.12 13.97
N SER A 170 34.21 -28.34 14.47
CA SER A 170 33.34 -27.52 13.63
C SER A 170 34.14 -26.43 12.89
N PRO A 171 33.72 -26.02 11.68
CA PRO A 171 34.39 -24.99 10.90
C PRO A 171 34.62 -23.69 11.69
N ARG A 172 35.83 -23.13 11.59
CA ARG A 172 36.26 -21.89 12.27
C ARG A 172 36.20 -20.72 11.31
N GLU A 173 35.00 -20.34 10.91
CA GLU A 173 34.79 -19.24 9.97
C GLU A 173 35.01 -17.88 10.63
N PRO A 174 35.85 -16.98 10.07
CA PRO A 174 35.98 -15.62 10.57
C PRO A 174 34.66 -14.86 10.58
N ALA A 175 34.40 -14.12 11.65
CA ALA A 175 33.21 -13.27 11.76
C ALA A 175 33.51 -11.81 11.36
N PRO A 176 32.52 -11.06 10.85
CA PRO A 176 32.69 -9.63 10.58
C PRO A 176 33.06 -8.84 11.84
N PRO A 177 33.95 -7.83 11.75
CA PRO A 177 34.41 -7.05 12.91
C PRO A 177 33.29 -6.45 13.76
N TRP A 178 32.22 -5.95 13.12
CA TRP A 178 31.10 -5.34 13.83
C TRP A 178 30.19 -6.35 14.54
N GLU A 179 30.09 -7.58 14.02
CA GLU A 179 29.40 -8.67 14.73
C GLU A 179 30.21 -9.11 15.95
N ILE A 180 31.55 -9.13 15.86
CA ILE A 180 32.45 -9.39 16.98
C ILE A 180 32.30 -8.29 18.05
N ALA A 181 32.30 -7.02 17.64
CA ALA A 181 32.17 -5.88 18.55
C ALA A 181 30.82 -5.88 19.27
N LEU A 182 29.70 -6.12 18.56
CA LEU A 182 28.39 -6.28 19.18
C LEU A 182 28.37 -7.46 20.16
N SER A 183 28.91 -8.62 19.76
CA SER A 183 28.92 -9.80 20.60
C SER A 183 29.75 -9.58 21.87
N ARG A 184 30.84 -8.80 21.77
CA ARG A 184 31.64 -8.36 22.91
C ARG A 184 30.84 -7.47 23.85
N TYR A 185 30.18 -6.43 23.33
CA TYR A 185 29.31 -5.55 24.12
C TYR A 185 28.22 -6.34 24.86
N ILE A 186 27.50 -7.23 24.18
CA ILE A 186 26.45 -8.06 24.77
C ILE A 186 27.01 -8.92 25.91
N ARG A 187 28.11 -9.64 25.65
CA ARG A 187 28.77 -10.48 26.65
C ARG A 187 29.23 -9.66 27.84
N ASP A 188 29.94 -8.57 27.61
CA ASP A 188 30.56 -7.77 28.67
C ASP A 188 29.51 -7.06 29.51
N ARG A 189 28.43 -6.57 28.89
CA ARG A 189 27.27 -6.04 29.62
C ARG A 189 26.57 -7.11 30.46
N LEU A 190 26.27 -8.26 29.86
CA LEU A 190 25.60 -9.36 30.55
C LEU A 190 26.40 -9.87 31.76
N LEU A 191 27.72 -9.92 31.65
CA LEU A 191 28.63 -10.41 32.70
C LEU A 191 29.11 -9.30 33.66
N GLY A 192 28.58 -8.08 33.55
CA GLY A 192 28.99 -6.96 34.41
C GLY A 192 30.46 -6.55 34.23
N ARG A 193 31.07 -6.85 33.08
CA ARG A 193 32.47 -6.49 32.79
C ARG A 193 32.59 -5.01 32.39
N PRO A 194 33.73 -4.37 32.68
CA PRO A 194 34.00 -3.00 32.22
C PRO A 194 33.96 -2.92 30.69
N ARG A 195 33.28 -1.88 30.18
CA ARG A 195 33.10 -1.63 28.75
C ARG A 195 33.28 -0.14 28.43
N PRO A 196 34.53 0.36 28.41
CA PRO A 196 34.81 1.77 28.14
C PRO A 196 34.39 2.12 26.71
N GLY A 197 33.51 3.11 26.54
CA GLY A 197 33.02 3.58 25.24
C GLY A 197 31.54 3.34 24.97
N ASP A 198 30.87 2.47 25.73
CA ASP A 198 29.46 2.12 25.52
C ASP A 198 28.47 2.86 26.46
N ALA A 199 28.93 3.94 27.10
CA ALA A 199 28.19 4.68 28.14
C ALA A 199 26.78 5.12 27.70
N LEU A 200 26.60 5.44 26.40
CA LEU A 200 25.30 5.82 25.87
C LEU A 200 24.31 4.65 25.88
N LEU A 201 24.73 3.46 25.43
CA LEU A 201 23.89 2.25 25.48
C LEU A 201 23.65 1.81 26.92
N ASP A 202 24.62 2.00 27.80
CA ASP A 202 24.54 1.65 29.22
C ASP A 202 23.53 2.48 30.01
N SER A 203 23.17 3.65 29.51
CA SER A 203 22.08 4.45 30.08
C SER A 203 20.69 3.85 29.85
N LEU A 204 20.56 2.85 28.97
CA LEU A 204 19.29 2.13 28.78
C LEU A 204 19.04 1.14 29.93
N PRO A 205 17.77 0.95 30.37
CA PRO A 205 17.46 0.18 31.58
C PRO A 205 17.86 -1.30 31.54
N SER A 206 17.93 -1.89 30.33
CA SER A 206 18.32 -3.28 30.16
C SER A 206 19.04 -3.52 28.84
N LEU A 207 19.81 -4.61 28.77
CA LEU A 207 20.45 -5.11 27.56
C LEU A 207 19.43 -5.43 26.46
N GLY A 208 18.22 -5.85 26.83
CA GLY A 208 17.13 -6.06 25.88
C GLY A 208 16.65 -4.76 25.23
N ASP A 209 16.57 -3.67 25.99
CA ASP A 209 16.28 -2.33 25.46
C ASP A 209 17.41 -1.84 24.56
N ALA A 210 18.67 -2.08 24.94
CA ALA A 210 19.82 -1.77 24.11
C ALA A 210 19.77 -2.52 22.78
N ILE A 211 19.55 -3.84 22.77
CA ILE A 211 19.41 -4.64 21.55
C ILE A 211 18.24 -4.14 20.69
N ALA A 212 17.11 -3.79 21.30
CA ALA A 212 15.96 -3.26 20.56
C ALA A 212 16.26 -1.89 19.91
N ALA A 213 16.99 -1.02 20.60
CA ALA A 213 17.43 0.26 20.04
C ALA A 213 18.42 0.06 18.88
N LEU A 214 19.38 -0.86 19.03
CA LEU A 214 20.33 -1.23 17.99
C LEU A 214 19.62 -1.81 16.75
N ASP A 215 18.63 -2.69 16.95
CA ASP A 215 17.80 -3.22 15.85
C ASP A 215 17.09 -2.10 15.10
N ARG A 216 16.55 -1.11 15.81
CA ARG A 216 15.80 -0.01 15.21
C ARG A 216 16.68 0.95 14.43
N ILE A 217 17.88 1.24 14.93
CA ILE A 217 18.90 2.07 14.27
C ILE A 217 19.47 1.33 13.06
N GLY A 218 19.79 0.05 13.22
CA GLY A 218 20.23 -0.81 12.12
C GLY A 218 19.18 -0.90 11.01
N GLN A 219 17.91 -1.06 11.36
CA GLN A 219 16.80 -1.00 10.41
C GLN A 219 16.77 0.34 9.67
N ALA A 220 16.87 1.47 10.37
CA ALA A 220 16.88 2.80 9.75
C ALA A 220 18.05 2.99 8.77
N SER A 221 19.22 2.45 9.10
CA SER A 221 20.43 2.51 8.25
C SER A 221 20.33 1.65 7.00
N LEU A 222 19.78 0.44 7.13
CA LEU A 222 19.72 -0.53 6.05
C LEU A 222 18.56 -0.27 5.09
N ASP A 223 17.34 -0.10 5.64
CA ASP A 223 16.13 0.25 4.89
C ASP A 223 15.03 0.68 5.87
N GLU A 224 14.88 1.99 6.08
CA GLU A 224 13.85 2.57 6.96
C GLU A 224 12.41 2.18 6.55
N LYS A 225 12.16 1.81 5.29
CA LYS A 225 10.83 1.44 4.79
C LYS A 225 10.55 -0.06 4.90
N ALA A 226 11.59 -0.89 4.99
CA ALA A 226 11.41 -2.32 5.21
C ALA A 226 10.93 -2.60 6.64
N GLY A 227 10.03 -3.56 6.78
CA GLY A 227 9.67 -4.08 8.10
C GLY A 227 10.82 -4.90 8.71
N LEU A 228 11.07 -4.74 10.01
CA LEU A 228 12.15 -5.44 10.74
C LEU A 228 12.14 -6.97 10.52
N MET A 229 10.97 -7.60 10.43
CA MET A 229 10.85 -9.05 10.18
C MET A 229 11.33 -9.48 8.80
N LYS A 230 11.25 -8.59 7.80
CA LYS A 230 11.79 -8.86 6.45
C LYS A 230 13.32 -8.84 6.51
N LEU A 231 13.91 -7.78 7.06
CA LEU A 231 15.36 -7.66 7.20
C LEU A 231 15.95 -8.81 8.01
N ARG A 232 15.31 -9.20 9.12
CA ARG A 232 15.76 -10.33 9.95
C ARG A 232 15.81 -11.65 9.18
N ARG A 233 14.99 -11.84 8.14
CA ARG A 233 15.01 -13.02 7.27
C ARG A 233 16.11 -12.98 6.22
N GLU A 234 16.40 -11.78 5.69
CA GLU A 234 17.37 -11.58 4.62
C GLU A 234 18.81 -11.50 5.13
N LEU A 235 19.02 -10.82 6.25
CA LEU A 235 20.36 -10.52 6.80
C LEU A 235 20.65 -11.21 8.13
N GLY A 236 19.61 -11.65 8.85
CA GLY A 236 19.74 -12.16 10.22
C GLY A 236 19.69 -11.06 11.28
N ARG A 237 19.46 -11.47 12.53
CA ARG A 237 19.30 -10.55 13.69
C ARG A 237 20.60 -9.81 14.04
N ALA A 238 21.70 -10.56 14.16
CA ALA A 238 22.98 -10.02 14.58
C ALA A 238 23.54 -8.98 13.59
N ALA A 239 23.39 -9.19 12.28
CA ALA A 239 23.85 -8.25 11.27
C ALA A 239 23.16 -6.88 11.35
N ILE A 240 21.84 -6.86 11.61
CA ILE A 240 21.06 -5.61 11.76
C ILE A 240 21.51 -4.88 13.02
N ALA A 241 21.55 -5.57 14.16
CA ALA A 241 21.99 -4.97 15.42
C ALA A 241 23.46 -4.53 15.36
N ALA A 242 24.32 -5.22 14.62
CA ALA A 242 25.73 -4.86 14.44
C ALA A 242 25.89 -3.56 13.64
N GLU A 243 25.04 -3.34 12.63
CA GLU A 243 24.97 -2.05 11.92
C GLU A 243 24.48 -0.93 12.83
N GLY A 244 23.49 -1.21 13.69
CA GLY A 244 23.08 -0.26 14.73
C GLY A 244 24.20 0.07 15.71
N TYR A 245 24.98 -0.95 16.10
CA TYR A 245 26.09 -0.80 17.06
C TYR A 245 27.22 0.02 16.45
N ARG A 246 27.56 -0.23 15.18
CA ARG A 246 28.54 0.58 14.43
C ARG A 246 28.20 2.07 14.46
N ILE A 247 26.92 2.41 14.28
CA ILE A 247 26.45 3.80 14.26
C ILE A 247 26.53 4.43 15.65
N ILE A 248 26.13 3.71 16.69
CA ILE A 248 26.19 4.23 18.06
C ILE A 248 27.63 4.30 18.59
N ALA A 249 28.49 3.35 18.24
CA ALA A 249 29.91 3.40 18.58
C ALA A 249 30.63 4.59 17.93
N GLY A 250 30.18 5.03 16.75
CA GLY A 250 30.67 6.23 16.06
C GLY A 250 29.90 7.51 16.37
N PHE A 251 29.09 7.54 17.44
CA PHE A 251 28.26 8.69 17.79
C PHE A 251 29.11 9.92 18.19
N PRO A 252 28.72 11.16 17.81
CA PRO A 252 27.53 11.53 17.04
C PRO A 252 27.69 11.44 15.52
N VAL A 253 28.92 11.37 15.00
CA VAL A 253 29.24 11.54 13.57
C VAL A 253 28.56 10.50 12.68
N GLU A 254 28.62 9.21 13.04
CA GLU A 254 27.98 8.16 12.23
C GLU A 254 26.45 8.24 12.27
N PHE A 255 25.90 8.77 13.36
CA PHE A 255 24.47 9.02 13.48
C PHE A 255 24.04 10.19 12.59
N GLU A 256 24.82 11.28 12.53
CA GLU A 256 24.59 12.37 11.58
C GLU A 256 24.63 11.88 10.13
N ARG A 257 25.62 11.04 9.77
CA ARG A 257 25.70 10.41 8.44
C ARG A 257 24.48 9.53 8.12
N LEU A 258 23.92 8.85 9.11
CA LEU A 258 22.64 8.14 8.94
C LEU A 258 21.53 9.14 8.59
N LEU A 259 21.41 10.24 9.33
CA LEU A 259 20.39 11.26 9.09
C LEU A 259 20.56 11.93 7.71
N ASP A 260 21.79 12.20 7.27
CA ASP A 260 22.09 12.71 5.94
C ASP A 260 21.55 11.77 4.84
N ARG A 261 21.79 10.46 4.98
CA ARG A 261 21.29 9.46 4.02
C ARG A 261 19.76 9.39 4.00
N LEU A 262 19.12 9.44 5.16
CA LEU A 262 17.65 9.46 5.25
C LEU A 262 17.05 10.68 4.53
N VAL A 263 17.67 11.86 4.69
CA VAL A 263 17.26 13.08 3.97
C VAL A 263 17.55 12.99 2.47
N ALA A 264 18.69 12.43 2.07
CA ALA A 264 19.10 12.32 0.67
C ALA A 264 18.24 11.35 -0.14
N ASP A 265 17.81 10.23 0.45
CA ASP A 265 16.96 9.24 -0.22
C ASP A 265 15.54 9.76 -0.47
N ASP A 266 15.09 10.78 0.27
CA ASP A 266 13.84 11.49 0.01
C ASP A 266 13.92 12.39 -1.26
N GLY A 267 15.08 13.01 -1.51
CA GLY A 267 15.30 13.91 -2.65
C GLY A 267 15.18 13.25 -4.03
N LYS A 268 15.20 11.90 -4.11
CA LYS A 268 15.15 11.13 -5.36
C LYS A 268 13.72 10.91 -5.88
N GLN A 269 12.67 11.17 -5.09
CA GLN A 269 11.28 10.92 -5.50
C GLN A 269 10.61 12.20 -6.06
N LYS A 270 10.80 12.44 -7.36
CA LYS A 270 10.37 13.65 -8.11
C LYS A 270 8.85 13.96 -8.17
N HIS A 271 7.97 13.22 -7.47
CA HIS A 271 6.52 13.35 -7.69
C HIS A 271 5.60 13.45 -6.46
N ASP A 272 6.08 13.46 -5.21
CA ASP A 272 5.19 13.55 -4.04
C ASP A 272 5.09 14.96 -3.43
N ARG A 273 3.85 15.44 -3.20
CA ARG A 273 3.49 16.78 -2.70
C ARG A 273 3.70 16.97 -1.20
N ARG A 274 4.21 15.96 -0.49
CA ARG A 274 4.47 15.98 0.96
C ARG A 274 5.85 16.55 1.27
N TRP A 275 6.01 17.24 2.40
CA TRP A 275 7.23 17.93 2.83
C TRP A 275 7.26 18.00 4.37
N GLY A 276 8.46 17.99 4.96
CA GLY A 276 8.67 18.13 6.41
C GLY A 276 9.38 16.95 7.06
N VAL A 277 9.50 17.01 8.38
CA VAL A 277 10.28 16.12 9.26
C VAL A 277 9.89 14.64 9.10
N GLU A 278 8.59 14.35 9.03
CA GLU A 278 8.05 12.99 8.85
C GLU A 278 8.45 12.39 7.51
N LYS A 279 8.59 13.22 6.46
CA LYS A 279 9.08 12.76 5.17
C LYS A 279 10.60 12.56 5.16
N ALA A 280 11.33 13.46 5.82
CA ALA A 280 12.79 13.46 5.82
C ALA A 280 13.40 12.31 6.65
N TYR A 281 12.77 11.96 7.77
CA TYR A 281 13.27 10.94 8.69
C TYR A 281 12.34 9.72 8.82
N GLY A 282 11.18 9.71 8.16
CA GLY A 282 10.24 8.59 8.25
C GLY A 282 9.72 8.35 9.67
N ASN A 283 9.45 7.10 10.01
CA ASN A 283 9.01 6.73 11.36
C ASN A 283 10.17 6.75 12.38
N PHE A 284 11.41 6.96 11.92
CA PHE A 284 12.58 6.98 12.79
C PHE A 284 12.54 8.13 13.79
N HIS A 285 12.21 9.35 13.35
CA HIS A 285 12.10 10.48 14.27
C HIS A 285 10.95 10.35 15.27
N ILE A 286 9.87 9.63 14.91
CA ILE A 286 8.76 9.34 15.83
C ILE A 286 9.28 8.43 16.94
N TRP A 287 9.94 7.33 16.58
CA TRP A 287 10.56 6.42 17.55
C TRP A 287 11.54 7.14 18.49
N VAL A 288 12.41 8.01 17.95
CA VAL A 288 13.32 8.82 18.80
C VAL A 288 12.55 9.73 19.77
N GLY A 289 11.41 10.27 19.34
CA GLY A 289 10.54 11.08 20.21
C GLY A 289 9.74 10.30 21.25
N GLU A 290 9.51 9.00 21.02
CA GLU A 290 8.84 8.09 21.96
C GLU A 290 9.80 7.47 22.99
N LEU A 291 11.11 7.60 22.79
CA LEU A 291 12.09 7.17 23.79
C LEU A 291 11.86 7.90 25.13
N PRO A 292 12.06 7.22 26.28
CA PRO A 292 11.89 7.83 27.60
C PRO A 292 12.60 9.20 27.72
N LYS A 293 11.96 10.17 28.35
CA LYS A 293 12.47 11.56 28.45
C LYS A 293 13.56 11.74 29.51
N ASP A 294 13.77 10.74 30.36
CA ASP A 294 14.71 10.76 31.47
C ASP A 294 15.88 9.79 31.24
N ASN A 295 16.32 9.62 29.97
CA ASN A 295 17.46 8.75 29.65
C ASN A 295 18.49 9.46 28.74
N ALA A 296 19.78 9.29 29.08
CA ALA A 296 20.86 9.94 28.35
C ALA A 296 20.91 9.49 26.88
N PHE A 297 20.57 8.23 26.59
CA PHE A 297 20.45 7.69 25.23
C PHE A 297 19.46 8.48 24.37
N GLY A 298 18.22 8.64 24.84
CA GLY A 298 17.17 9.34 24.11
C GLY A 298 17.47 10.81 23.97
N ASP A 299 18.02 11.45 25.00
CA ASP A 299 18.38 12.86 24.97
C ASP A 299 19.49 13.17 23.96
N ALA A 300 20.53 12.32 23.90
CA ALA A 300 21.59 12.46 22.92
C ALA A 300 21.05 12.33 21.48
N LEU A 301 20.24 11.30 21.20
CA LEU A 301 19.63 11.10 19.89
C LEU A 301 18.69 12.24 19.52
N ARG A 302 17.86 12.71 20.47
CA ARG A 302 16.96 13.86 20.28
C ARG A 302 17.72 15.14 20.00
N SER A 303 18.84 15.38 20.68
CA SER A 303 19.67 16.57 20.42
C SER A 303 20.19 16.55 18.99
N VAL A 304 20.88 15.48 18.60
CA VAL A 304 21.51 15.39 17.27
C VAL A 304 20.47 15.44 16.15
N ILE A 305 19.34 14.73 16.26
CA ILE A 305 18.30 14.80 15.23
C ILE A 305 17.66 16.19 15.15
N ARG A 306 17.54 16.92 16.26
CA ARG A 306 17.00 18.29 16.26
C ARG A 306 17.98 19.28 15.63
N ASP A 307 19.26 19.19 15.97
CA ASP A 307 20.31 20.05 15.41
C ASP A 307 20.47 19.79 13.91
N HIS A 308 20.51 18.52 13.52
CA HIS A 308 20.54 18.12 12.12
C HIS A 308 19.26 18.56 11.37
N ALA A 309 18.07 18.40 11.96
CA ALA A 309 16.82 18.86 11.33
C ALA A 309 16.77 20.38 11.17
N ARG A 310 17.31 21.13 12.12
CA ARG A 310 17.42 22.59 12.05
C ARG A 310 18.31 23.03 10.89
N ALA A 311 19.40 22.31 10.64
CA ALA A 311 20.34 22.61 9.56
C ALA A 311 19.83 22.15 8.18
N ASN A 312 19.20 20.98 8.09
CA ASN A 312 19.02 20.26 6.83
C ASN A 312 17.56 20.07 6.38
N VAL A 313 16.56 20.40 7.22
CA VAL A 313 15.13 20.13 6.93
C VAL A 313 14.26 21.39 7.11
N VAL A 314 13.28 21.57 6.24
CA VAL A 314 12.33 22.71 6.37
C VAL A 314 11.29 22.41 7.45
N ILE A 315 11.38 23.11 8.58
CA ILE A 315 10.48 22.97 9.74
C ILE A 315 9.53 24.17 9.83
N LYS A 316 8.24 23.91 10.10
CA LYS A 316 7.25 24.94 10.41
C LYS A 316 7.48 25.48 11.84
N SER A 317 7.34 26.79 12.04
CA SER A 317 7.37 27.36 13.40
C SER A 317 6.24 26.74 14.23
N GLY A 318 6.49 26.46 15.51
CA GLY A 318 5.54 25.77 16.37
C GLY A 318 5.50 24.24 16.19
N HIS A 319 6.29 23.64 15.28
CA HIS A 319 6.38 22.18 15.17
C HIS A 319 7.56 21.63 15.98
N ALA A 320 7.30 20.54 16.70
CA ALA A 320 8.29 19.75 17.41
C ALA A 320 8.95 18.73 16.48
N VAL A 321 10.24 18.43 16.72
CA VAL A 321 10.96 17.31 16.11
C VAL A 321 11.34 16.35 17.21
N ALA A 322 11.12 15.05 16.96
CA ALA A 322 11.46 13.97 17.89
C ALA A 322 10.99 14.22 19.33
N GLY A 323 9.73 14.65 19.48
CA GLY A 323 9.11 14.88 20.80
C GLY A 323 9.66 16.05 21.62
N GLY A 324 10.59 16.84 21.06
CA GLY A 324 11.19 18.02 21.70
C GLY A 324 10.33 19.28 21.66
N ALA A 325 10.84 20.37 22.22
CA ALA A 325 10.16 21.67 22.16
C ALA A 325 9.98 22.14 20.70
N ALA A 326 8.87 22.83 20.47
CA ALA A 326 8.60 23.44 19.17
C ALA A 326 9.69 24.44 18.80
N PHE A 327 10.13 24.44 17.53
CA PHE A 327 11.09 25.43 17.07
C PHE A 327 10.42 26.80 16.96
N ASP A 328 11.06 27.81 17.55
CA ASP A 328 10.79 29.22 17.26
C ASP A 328 11.80 29.70 16.22
N LEU A 329 11.36 29.79 14.97
CA LEU A 329 12.22 30.16 13.83
C LEU A 329 11.89 31.59 13.38
N PRO A 330 12.89 32.47 13.20
CA PRO A 330 12.68 33.84 12.70
C PRO A 330 12.06 33.85 11.29
N GLY A 331 11.14 34.81 11.04
CA GLY A 331 10.54 35.08 9.73
C GLY A 331 9.09 34.57 9.55
N ILE A 332 8.31 35.28 8.74
CA ILE A 332 6.88 34.99 8.51
C ILE A 332 6.68 34.03 7.34
N ASP A 333 5.63 33.22 7.40
CA ASP A 333 5.27 32.32 6.30
C ASP A 333 4.49 33.03 5.20
N MET A 334 4.45 32.43 4.01
CA MET A 334 3.78 32.97 2.82
C MET A 334 2.27 33.23 3.04
N ALA A 335 1.61 32.49 3.94
CA ALA A 335 0.19 32.67 4.24
C ALA A 335 -0.06 33.90 5.12
N THR A 336 0.81 34.10 6.11
CA THR A 336 0.79 35.26 6.99
C THR A 336 1.16 36.53 6.23
N ALA A 337 2.17 36.47 5.36
CA ALA A 337 2.51 37.57 4.45
C ALA A 337 1.35 37.91 3.48
N ALA A 338 0.68 36.90 2.92
CA ALA A 338 -0.49 37.12 2.06
C ALA A 338 -1.64 37.83 2.82
N ARG A 339 -1.88 37.43 4.08
CA ARG A 339 -2.91 38.03 4.96
C ARG A 339 -2.59 39.48 5.31
N ALA A 340 -1.33 39.77 5.67
CA ALA A 340 -0.85 41.13 5.94
C ALA A 340 -1.05 42.05 4.73
N MET A 341 -0.91 41.52 3.51
CA MET A 341 -1.12 42.24 2.26
C MET A 341 -2.59 42.27 1.77
N GLY A 342 -3.52 41.61 2.47
CA GLY A 342 -4.93 41.55 2.05
C GLY A 342 -5.18 40.81 0.74
N VAL A 343 -4.29 39.89 0.33
CA VAL A 343 -4.42 39.10 -0.90
C VAL A 343 -4.52 37.60 -0.59
N THR A 344 -5.14 36.83 -1.50
CA THR A 344 -5.17 35.37 -1.34
C THR A 344 -3.78 34.77 -1.55
N PHE A 345 -3.48 33.64 -0.90
CA PHE A 345 -2.22 32.91 -1.05
C PHE A 345 -1.85 32.63 -2.53
N GLU A 346 -2.84 32.24 -3.34
CA GLU A 346 -2.69 31.99 -4.78
C GLU A 346 -2.31 33.24 -5.58
N ARG A 347 -2.72 34.43 -5.11
CA ARG A 347 -2.35 35.73 -5.72
C ARG A 347 -1.02 36.26 -5.19
N PHE A 348 -0.72 36.02 -3.92
CA PHE A 348 0.50 36.50 -3.28
C PHE A 348 1.76 35.87 -3.90
N ARG A 349 1.74 34.58 -4.19
CA ARG A 349 2.91 33.86 -4.73
C ARG A 349 3.43 34.44 -6.06
N PRO A 350 2.60 34.70 -7.08
CA PRO A 350 3.05 35.39 -8.30
C PRO A 350 3.61 36.80 -8.04
N ILE A 351 3.00 37.56 -7.12
CA ILE A 351 3.44 38.92 -6.77
C ILE A 351 4.83 38.87 -6.10
N ALA A 352 5.01 37.98 -5.13
CA ALA A 352 6.28 37.78 -4.44
C ALA A 352 7.40 37.35 -5.40
N SER A 353 7.09 36.49 -6.38
CA SER A 353 8.07 36.08 -7.40
C SER A 353 8.44 37.22 -8.36
N ALA A 354 7.44 37.95 -8.87
CA ALA A 354 7.67 39.05 -9.81
C ALA A 354 8.40 40.25 -9.19
N THR A 355 8.30 40.42 -7.87
CA THR A 355 8.96 41.50 -7.12
C THR A 355 10.31 41.09 -6.53
N GLY A 356 10.76 39.86 -6.77
CA GLY A 356 12.04 39.35 -6.27
C GLY A 356 12.05 39.00 -4.77
N LEU A 357 10.89 38.96 -4.12
CA LEU A 357 10.74 38.56 -2.72
C LEU A 357 10.96 37.05 -2.53
N ILE A 358 10.75 36.25 -3.58
CA ILE A 358 11.15 34.83 -3.64
C ILE A 358 11.90 34.56 -4.97
N PRO A 359 12.94 33.71 -4.98
CA PRO A 359 13.65 33.36 -6.22
C PRO A 359 12.76 32.54 -7.16
N GLY A 360 12.69 32.96 -8.43
CA GLY A 360 11.74 32.47 -9.45
C GLY A 360 11.70 30.95 -9.69
N ASP A 361 12.81 30.24 -9.46
CA ASP A 361 12.92 28.80 -9.75
C ASP A 361 12.82 27.88 -8.53
N SER A 362 12.68 28.44 -7.33
CA SER A 362 12.78 27.66 -6.10
C SER A 362 11.43 27.56 -5.40
N LEU A 363 11.15 26.42 -4.78
CA LEU A 363 10.02 26.16 -3.88
C LEU A 363 8.74 25.55 -4.51
N ARG A 364 8.87 24.55 -5.39
CA ARG A 364 7.81 23.52 -5.47
C ARG A 364 7.87 22.65 -4.22
N GLY A 365 6.98 22.92 -3.27
CA GLY A 365 6.77 22.09 -2.08
C GLY A 365 7.65 22.40 -0.86
N ARG A 366 8.49 23.45 -0.90
CA ARG A 366 9.22 23.94 0.27
C ARG A 366 8.58 25.24 0.78
N PRO A 367 8.31 25.39 2.09
CA PRO A 367 7.96 26.69 2.67
C PRO A 367 9.07 27.73 2.42
N ALA A 368 8.75 28.84 1.75
CA ALA A 368 9.57 30.05 1.79
C ALA A 368 9.36 30.73 3.15
N ARG A 369 10.44 31.16 3.79
CA ARG A 369 10.39 32.16 4.87
C ARG A 369 10.62 33.53 4.25
N LEU A 370 9.78 34.48 4.63
CA LEU A 370 9.88 35.86 4.17
C LEU A 370 10.32 36.75 5.31
N ASP A 371 11.15 37.72 4.97
CA ASP A 371 11.50 38.84 5.82
C ASP A 371 10.26 39.74 6.02
N ALA A 372 9.89 39.98 7.28
CA ALA A 372 8.69 40.73 7.62
C ALA A 372 8.78 42.19 7.13
N ASP A 373 9.96 42.80 7.24
CA ASP A 373 10.17 44.21 6.86
C ASP A 373 10.00 44.40 5.34
N LYS A 374 10.48 43.43 4.56
CA LYS A 374 10.33 43.43 3.09
C LYS A 374 8.88 43.17 2.64
N VAL A 375 8.11 42.42 3.43
CA VAL A 375 6.68 42.19 3.17
C VAL A 375 5.89 43.48 3.42
N ASP A 376 6.21 44.21 4.48
CA ASP A 376 5.55 45.48 4.81
C ASP A 376 5.90 46.59 3.79
N GLU A 377 7.15 46.65 3.33
CA GLU A 377 7.56 47.56 2.25
C GLU A 377 6.78 47.30 0.94
N LEU A 378 6.58 46.02 0.60
CA LEU A 378 5.80 45.62 -0.56
C LEU A 378 4.30 45.91 -0.38
N ALA A 379 3.76 45.70 0.82
CA ALA A 379 2.37 46.02 1.15
C ALA A 379 2.10 47.52 0.99
N ALA A 380 3.03 48.37 1.43
CA ALA A 380 2.95 49.82 1.26
C ALA A 380 2.96 50.23 -0.22
N LYS A 381 3.85 49.65 -1.03
CA LYS A 381 3.94 49.90 -2.49
C LYS A 381 2.70 49.46 -3.28
N LEU A 382 1.91 48.51 -2.74
CA LEU A 382 0.74 47.96 -3.43
C LEU A 382 -0.60 48.63 -3.08
N LYS A 383 -0.61 49.50 -2.05
CA LYS A 383 -1.79 50.22 -1.59
C LYS A 383 -2.26 51.25 -2.64
N GLY A 384 -3.51 51.13 -3.11
CA GLY A 384 -4.11 52.05 -4.10
C GLY A 384 -3.99 51.61 -5.56
N ASN A 385 -3.43 50.43 -5.84
CA ASN A 385 -3.31 49.91 -7.21
C ASN A 385 -4.63 49.35 -7.75
N LYS A 386 -4.77 49.38 -9.08
CA LYS A 386 -5.96 48.92 -9.80
C LYS A 386 -5.68 47.71 -10.67
N SER A 387 -6.71 46.87 -10.82
CA SER A 387 -6.71 45.75 -11.76
C SER A 387 -6.92 46.23 -13.20
N ARG A 388 -6.56 45.39 -14.17
CA ARG A 388 -6.83 45.64 -15.60
C ARG A 388 -8.31 45.91 -15.92
N GLN A 389 -9.23 45.31 -15.17
CA GLN A 389 -10.68 45.52 -15.36
C GLN A 389 -11.13 46.89 -14.85
N GLN A 390 -10.56 47.36 -13.74
CA GLN A 390 -10.84 48.69 -13.19
C GLN A 390 -10.30 49.79 -14.13
N ILE A 391 -9.06 49.64 -14.60
CA ILE A 391 -8.47 50.56 -15.60
C ILE A 391 -9.25 50.54 -16.92
N ALA A 392 -9.74 49.37 -17.36
CA ALA A 392 -10.56 49.26 -18.57
C ALA A 392 -11.87 50.05 -18.46
N LYS A 393 -12.52 50.01 -17.29
CA LYS A 393 -13.75 50.77 -17.02
C LYS A 393 -13.50 52.28 -17.00
N GLU A 394 -12.34 52.71 -16.49
CA GLU A 394 -11.96 54.13 -16.43
C GLU A 394 -11.57 54.69 -17.80
N LEU A 395 -10.91 53.89 -18.63
CA LEU A 395 -10.53 54.25 -20.01
C LEU A 395 -11.66 54.07 -21.03
N ASP A 396 -12.77 53.46 -20.62
CA ASP A 396 -13.93 53.11 -21.45
C ASP A 396 -13.57 52.25 -22.69
N ILE A 397 -12.75 51.21 -22.47
CA ILE A 397 -12.33 50.25 -23.49
C ILE A 397 -12.39 48.81 -22.98
N ALA A 398 -12.35 47.84 -23.89
CA ALA A 398 -12.30 46.43 -23.50
C ALA A 398 -11.01 46.08 -22.71
N PRO A 399 -11.06 45.16 -21.71
CA PRO A 399 -9.87 44.76 -20.93
C PRO A 399 -8.70 44.23 -21.77
N LEU A 400 -8.97 43.62 -22.93
CA LEU A 400 -7.95 43.20 -23.88
C LEU A 400 -7.26 44.38 -24.58
N GLY A 401 -7.96 45.51 -24.73
CA GLY A 401 -7.40 46.78 -25.20
C GLY A 401 -6.35 47.32 -24.23
N VAL A 402 -6.65 47.35 -22.93
CA VAL A 402 -5.70 47.76 -21.88
C VAL A 402 -4.42 46.92 -21.91
N ALA A 403 -4.52 45.60 -22.10
CA ALA A 403 -3.35 44.73 -22.23
C ALA A 403 -2.46 45.09 -23.44
N LYS A 404 -3.05 45.58 -24.54
CA LYS A 404 -2.29 46.07 -25.69
C LYS A 404 -1.60 47.40 -25.40
N LEU A 405 -2.24 48.29 -24.65
CA LEU A 405 -1.65 49.57 -24.22
C LEU A 405 -0.46 49.36 -23.28
N ILE A 406 -0.55 48.42 -22.34
CA ILE A 406 0.56 48.08 -21.44
C ILE A 406 1.74 47.51 -22.23
N ARG A 407 1.50 46.55 -23.13
CA ARG A 407 2.56 45.99 -24.02
C ARG A 407 3.14 47.03 -24.98
N ALA A 408 2.38 48.07 -25.29
CA ALA A 408 2.83 49.19 -26.08
C ALA A 408 3.62 50.24 -25.26
N GLY A 409 3.76 50.05 -23.94
CA GLY A 409 4.44 50.99 -23.05
C GLY A 409 3.66 52.27 -22.76
N LEU A 410 2.37 52.32 -23.12
CA LEU A 410 1.52 53.51 -22.92
C LEU A 410 0.92 53.59 -21.51
N ILE A 411 0.81 52.44 -20.83
CA ILE A 411 0.37 52.33 -19.44
C ILE A 411 1.47 51.58 -18.68
N PRO A 412 2.08 52.17 -17.63
CA PRO A 412 3.08 51.48 -16.83
C PRO A 412 2.45 50.35 -16.00
N ALA A 413 3.16 49.24 -15.84
CA ALA A 413 2.73 48.11 -15.00
C ALA A 413 3.75 47.86 -13.89
N ILE A 414 3.26 47.66 -12.67
CA ILE A 414 4.07 47.33 -11.49
C ILE A 414 4.39 45.82 -11.49
N VAL A 415 3.44 45.00 -11.95
CA VAL A 415 3.65 43.57 -12.21
C VAL A 415 3.25 43.30 -13.66
N ASP A 416 4.22 42.89 -14.48
CA ASP A 416 4.04 42.51 -15.88
C ASP A 416 3.41 41.11 -15.95
N GLY A 417 2.25 40.99 -16.61
CA GLY A 417 1.49 39.74 -16.72
C GLY A 417 2.12 38.74 -17.70
N LYS A 418 3.44 38.54 -17.65
CA LYS A 418 4.12 37.51 -18.41
C LYS A 418 3.77 36.14 -17.85
N THR A 419 3.19 35.32 -18.71
CA THR A 419 2.97 33.90 -18.49
C THR A 419 4.30 33.18 -18.43
N ASP A 420 4.75 32.85 -17.22
CA ASP A 420 5.54 31.65 -17.03
C ASP A 420 4.68 30.45 -17.49
N ARG A 421 5.28 29.52 -18.25
CA ARG A 421 4.61 28.35 -18.86
C ARG A 421 3.86 27.50 -17.82
N GLU A 422 4.21 27.62 -16.55
CA GLU A 422 3.65 26.81 -15.46
C GLU A 422 2.57 27.53 -14.63
N ASN A 423 2.50 28.86 -14.64
CA ASN A 423 1.55 29.62 -13.81
C ASN A 423 0.48 30.31 -14.66
N ARG A 424 -0.71 29.70 -14.72
CA ARG A 424 -1.88 30.13 -15.51
C ARG A 424 -2.55 31.44 -15.06
N LEU A 425 -1.90 32.28 -14.26
CA LEU A 425 -2.49 33.49 -13.68
C LEU A 425 -1.93 34.75 -14.34
N ASN A 426 -2.71 35.35 -15.25
CA ASN A 426 -2.40 36.59 -15.96
C ASN A 426 -2.72 37.81 -15.07
N ILE A 427 -1.96 37.99 -13.99
CA ILE A 427 -2.18 39.05 -12.98
C ILE A 427 -1.46 40.33 -13.43
N TRP A 428 -2.22 41.42 -13.58
CA TRP A 428 -1.69 42.76 -13.85
C TRP A 428 -1.99 43.66 -12.65
N ILE A 429 -0.95 44.29 -12.11
CA ILE A 429 -1.07 45.33 -11.08
C ILE A 429 -0.63 46.64 -11.70
N LEU A 430 -1.56 47.61 -11.77
CA LEU A 430 -1.39 48.90 -12.43
C LEU A 430 -1.50 50.02 -11.39
N PRO A 431 -0.74 51.12 -11.54
CA PRO A 431 -0.91 52.29 -10.68
C PRO A 431 -2.34 52.82 -10.71
N GLY A 432 -2.85 53.27 -9.57
CA GLY A 432 -4.24 53.76 -9.45
C GLY A 432 -4.56 54.97 -10.34
N ALA A 433 -3.56 55.81 -10.63
CA ALA A 433 -3.68 56.99 -11.48
C ALA A 433 -3.50 56.71 -12.98
N ALA A 434 -3.10 55.49 -13.37
CA ALA A 434 -2.61 55.22 -14.72
C ALA A 434 -3.64 55.46 -15.84
N ALA A 435 -4.94 55.35 -15.55
CA ALA A 435 -6.00 55.69 -16.50
C ALA A 435 -6.18 57.20 -16.65
N CYS A 436 -6.21 57.92 -15.52
CA CYS A 436 -6.33 59.38 -15.47
C CYS A 436 -5.14 60.05 -16.16
N ASP A 437 -3.91 59.65 -15.81
CA ASP A 437 -2.68 60.21 -16.38
C ASP A 437 -2.65 60.07 -17.91
N LEU A 438 -3.07 58.91 -18.44
CA LEU A 438 -3.11 58.68 -19.88
C LEU A 438 -4.14 59.58 -20.56
N VAL A 439 -5.34 59.73 -19.99
CA VAL A 439 -6.38 60.60 -20.56
C VAL A 439 -5.95 62.06 -20.50
N GLU A 440 -5.41 62.53 -19.38
CA GLU A 440 -4.94 63.90 -19.21
C GLU A 440 -3.83 64.26 -20.20
N ARG A 441 -2.86 63.36 -20.42
CA ARG A 441 -1.82 63.55 -21.44
C ARG A 441 -2.36 63.72 -22.86
N LEU A 442 -3.57 63.23 -23.16
CA LEU A 442 -4.18 63.33 -24.48
C LEU A 442 -5.05 64.59 -24.63
N VAL A 443 -5.71 65.03 -23.56
CA VAL A 443 -6.73 66.08 -23.61
C VAL A 443 -6.28 67.43 -23.05
N ALA A 444 -5.15 67.50 -22.35
CA ALA A 444 -4.64 68.73 -21.75
C ALA A 444 -4.46 69.86 -22.80
N GLY A 445 -4.98 71.05 -22.49
CA GLY A 445 -4.84 72.25 -23.32
C GLY A 445 -5.65 72.25 -24.62
N LYS A 446 -6.60 71.33 -24.79
CA LYS A 446 -7.46 71.24 -25.99
C LYS A 446 -8.84 71.88 -25.75
N PRO A 447 -9.44 72.52 -26.76
CA PRO A 447 -10.72 73.22 -26.61
C PRO A 447 -11.87 72.23 -26.37
N ALA A 448 -12.84 72.62 -25.55
CA ALA A 448 -14.07 71.85 -25.35
C ALA A 448 -14.97 71.98 -26.60
N SER A 449 -15.57 70.87 -27.04
CA SER A 449 -16.58 70.90 -28.11
C SER A 449 -17.94 71.29 -27.54
N SER A 450 -18.63 72.25 -28.17
CA SER A 450 -19.95 72.75 -27.76
C SER A 450 -21.09 72.37 -28.73
N GLY A 451 -20.85 71.51 -29.72
CA GLY A 451 -21.87 71.13 -30.71
C GLY A 451 -21.59 69.84 -31.48
N GLU A 452 -22.64 69.32 -32.13
CA GLU A 452 -22.63 68.13 -33.00
C GLU A 452 -21.84 68.40 -34.30
N ASN A 453 -20.51 68.40 -34.23
CA ASN A 453 -19.67 68.43 -35.42
C ASN A 453 -19.53 67.00 -35.97
N GLU A 454 -20.19 66.69 -37.09
CA GLU A 454 -20.19 65.35 -37.70
C GLU A 454 -18.79 64.85 -38.10
N ASP A 455 -17.80 65.72 -38.27
CA ASP A 455 -16.43 65.35 -38.63
C ASP A 455 -15.59 64.91 -37.41
N LEU A 456 -15.99 65.27 -36.19
CA LEU A 456 -15.27 64.90 -34.97
C LEU A 456 -15.76 63.56 -34.42
N ILE A 457 -14.83 62.64 -34.21
CA ILE A 457 -15.12 61.30 -33.67
C ILE A 457 -14.21 60.95 -32.49
N PRO A 458 -14.70 60.18 -31.50
CA PRO A 458 -13.87 59.61 -30.45
C PRO A 458 -12.71 58.79 -31.02
N ILE A 459 -11.52 58.91 -30.41
CA ILE A 459 -10.32 58.16 -30.83
C ILE A 459 -10.50 56.63 -30.79
N THR A 460 -11.39 56.14 -29.93
CA THR A 460 -11.80 54.73 -29.84
C THR A 460 -12.65 54.26 -31.03
N ILE A 461 -13.27 55.18 -31.77
CA ILE A 461 -13.99 54.89 -33.02
C ILE A 461 -13.06 55.10 -34.21
N ALA A 462 -12.18 56.11 -34.12
CA ALA A 462 -11.20 56.43 -35.17
C ALA A 462 -10.31 55.24 -35.56
N HIS A 463 -9.96 54.36 -34.62
CA HIS A 463 -9.17 53.15 -34.93
C HIS A 463 -9.81 52.24 -35.99
N LYS A 464 -11.15 52.22 -36.09
CA LYS A 464 -11.87 51.43 -37.10
C LYS A 464 -11.86 52.10 -38.47
N ILE A 465 -12.07 53.41 -38.48
CA ILE A 465 -12.11 54.23 -39.70
C ILE A 465 -10.71 54.36 -40.31
N PHE A 466 -9.70 54.57 -39.48
CA PHE A 466 -8.30 54.71 -39.89
C PHE A 466 -7.64 53.35 -40.14
N ARG A 467 -8.34 52.24 -39.83
CA ARG A 467 -7.87 50.86 -39.95
C ARG A 467 -6.52 50.60 -39.27
N ARG A 468 -6.28 51.26 -38.13
CA ARG A 468 -5.05 51.12 -37.31
C ARG A 468 -5.37 50.63 -35.90
N PRO A 469 -4.45 49.93 -35.22
CA PRO A 469 -4.62 49.58 -33.81
C PRO A 469 -4.75 50.83 -32.94
N LEU A 470 -5.64 50.81 -31.94
CA LEU A 470 -5.80 51.92 -30.99
C LEU A 470 -4.50 52.32 -30.29
N SER A 471 -3.63 51.35 -29.94
CA SER A 471 -2.31 51.62 -29.35
C SER A 471 -1.37 52.40 -30.28
N GLU A 472 -1.56 52.27 -31.59
CA GLU A 472 -0.78 53.01 -32.59
C GLU A 472 -1.31 54.43 -32.75
N LEU A 473 -2.65 54.60 -32.81
CA LEU A 473 -3.25 55.94 -32.83
C LEU A 473 -2.89 56.78 -31.61
N LEU A 474 -2.92 56.18 -30.42
CA LEU A 474 -2.54 56.87 -29.18
C LEU A 474 -1.06 57.29 -29.19
N ARG A 475 -0.16 56.50 -29.78
CA ARG A 475 1.22 56.93 -29.99
C ARG A 475 1.31 58.08 -30.98
N LEU A 476 0.63 57.99 -32.12
CA LEU A 476 0.61 59.09 -33.10
C LEU A 476 0.11 60.40 -32.49
N VAL A 477 -0.81 60.33 -31.53
CA VAL A 477 -1.25 61.51 -30.76
C VAL A 477 -0.18 62.01 -29.81
N LEU A 478 0.41 61.12 -29.03
CA LEU A 478 1.47 61.49 -28.07
C LEU A 478 2.75 61.97 -28.75
N ASP A 479 3.03 61.49 -29.96
CA ASP A 479 4.16 61.86 -30.81
C ASP A 479 3.82 63.07 -31.72
N GLY A 480 2.62 63.64 -31.60
CA GLY A 480 2.19 64.87 -32.30
C GLY A 480 1.80 64.71 -33.78
N THR A 481 1.87 63.50 -34.33
CA THR A 481 1.52 63.20 -35.74
C THR A 481 0.01 63.23 -36.00
N LEU A 482 -0.81 62.91 -34.99
CA LEU A 482 -2.27 63.01 -35.03
C LEU A 482 -2.73 63.98 -33.94
N SER A 483 -3.52 64.99 -34.29
CA SER A 483 -3.94 66.00 -33.31
C SER A 483 -5.33 65.72 -32.74
N ILE A 484 -5.47 65.77 -31.41
CA ILE A 484 -6.79 65.89 -30.76
C ILE A 484 -7.34 67.29 -31.06
N ARG A 485 -8.48 67.35 -31.75
CA ARG A 485 -9.09 68.59 -32.23
C ARG A 485 -10.00 69.24 -31.19
N ALA A 486 -10.67 68.43 -30.38
CA ALA A 486 -11.53 68.90 -29.31
C ALA A 486 -11.67 67.85 -28.20
N VAL A 487 -12.23 68.28 -27.06
CA VAL A 487 -12.55 67.42 -25.92
C VAL A 487 -14.06 67.41 -25.70
N ASP A 488 -14.63 66.22 -25.54
CA ASP A 488 -16.02 66.05 -25.09
C ASP A 488 -16.05 65.97 -23.54
N PRO A 489 -16.60 66.96 -22.84
CA PRO A 489 -16.71 66.94 -21.38
C PRO A 489 -17.76 65.95 -20.84
N GLY A 490 -18.73 65.51 -21.67
CA GLY A 490 -19.78 64.56 -21.29
C GLY A 490 -19.37 63.09 -21.45
N ALA A 491 -18.36 62.81 -22.28
CA ALA A 491 -17.82 61.47 -22.49
C ALA A 491 -16.88 61.01 -21.35
N LYS A 492 -16.67 59.69 -21.23
CA LYS A 492 -15.78 59.08 -20.22
C LYS A 492 -14.51 58.51 -20.86
N GLY A 493 -13.41 58.51 -20.09
CA GLY A 493 -12.16 57.85 -20.49
C GLY A 493 -11.59 58.36 -21.80
N LEU A 494 -11.16 57.44 -22.68
CA LEU A 494 -10.58 57.77 -23.98
C LEU A 494 -11.59 58.35 -24.97
N ASN A 495 -12.90 58.18 -24.74
CA ASN A 495 -13.93 58.74 -25.62
C ASN A 495 -13.99 60.28 -25.58
N ARG A 496 -13.38 60.89 -24.55
CA ARG A 496 -13.23 62.34 -24.43
C ARG A 496 -12.34 62.97 -25.49
N ALA A 497 -11.40 62.21 -26.05
CA ALA A 497 -10.44 62.72 -27.03
C ALA A 497 -11.02 62.58 -28.45
N LEU A 498 -11.33 63.71 -29.09
CA LEU A 498 -11.93 63.76 -30.43
C LEU A 498 -10.87 64.06 -31.50
N VAL A 499 -10.91 63.29 -32.60
CA VAL A 499 -10.07 63.46 -33.80
C VAL A 499 -10.96 63.66 -35.03
N SER A 500 -10.43 64.30 -36.07
CA SER A 500 -11.20 64.53 -37.32
C SER A 500 -11.21 63.27 -38.19
N LYS A 501 -12.34 62.94 -38.83
CA LYS A 501 -12.42 61.86 -39.83
C LYS A 501 -11.52 62.15 -41.03
N SER A 502 -11.36 63.43 -41.39
CA SER A 502 -10.50 63.86 -42.50
C SER A 502 -8.99 63.60 -42.27
N ASP A 503 -8.55 63.41 -41.02
CA ASP A 503 -7.16 63.02 -40.73
C ASP A 503 -6.84 61.58 -41.25
N ALA A 504 -7.87 60.77 -41.58
CA ALA A 504 -7.70 59.41 -42.12
C ALA A 504 -7.10 59.37 -43.53
N THR A 505 -7.49 60.31 -44.39
CA THR A 505 -7.05 60.37 -45.81
C THR A 505 -5.60 60.84 -45.94
N ALA A 506 -5.08 61.55 -44.94
CA ALA A 506 -3.69 61.96 -44.86
C ALA A 506 -2.74 60.85 -44.34
N MET A 507 -3.25 59.69 -43.92
CA MET A 507 -2.41 58.60 -43.40
C MET A 507 -1.87 57.69 -44.52
N PRO A 508 -0.56 57.38 -44.55
CA PRO A 508 0.00 56.47 -45.55
C PRO A 508 -0.58 55.05 -45.41
N GLY A 509 -0.93 54.44 -46.55
CA GLY A 509 -1.43 53.05 -46.64
C GLY A 509 -0.36 52.02 -46.26
N ARG A 510 -0.78 50.88 -45.70
CA ARG A 510 0.13 49.81 -45.28
C ARG A 510 0.54 48.95 -46.49
N PRO A 511 1.84 48.70 -46.73
CA PRO A 511 2.25 47.77 -47.78
C PRO A 511 1.82 46.32 -47.43
N PRO A 512 1.38 45.52 -48.41
CA PRO A 512 1.15 44.08 -48.20
C PRO A 512 2.47 43.42 -47.80
N ARG A 513 2.39 42.45 -46.86
CA ARG A 513 3.57 41.74 -46.37
C ARG A 513 3.70 40.39 -47.10
N PRO A 514 4.86 40.06 -47.68
CA PRO A 514 5.09 38.80 -48.41
C PRO A 514 4.99 37.56 -47.49
N GLY A 515 4.68 36.39 -48.06
CA GLY A 515 4.58 35.10 -47.36
C GLY A 515 3.19 34.77 -46.78
N LEU A 516 2.98 33.50 -46.42
CA LEU A 516 1.74 32.99 -45.79
C LEU A 516 1.78 33.09 -44.26
N SER A 517 0.64 33.34 -43.62
CA SER A 517 0.51 33.18 -42.16
C SER A 517 0.42 31.70 -41.78
N PRO A 518 0.74 31.33 -40.53
CA PRO A 518 0.57 29.96 -40.04
C PRO A 518 -0.85 29.39 -40.22
N TYR A 519 -1.88 30.26 -40.19
CA TYR A 519 -3.27 29.85 -40.42
C TYR A 519 -3.59 29.65 -41.90
N GLU A 520 -3.07 30.51 -42.77
CA GLU A 520 -3.22 30.36 -44.23
C GLU A 520 -2.53 29.08 -44.69
N PHE A 521 -1.30 28.83 -44.22
CA PHE A 521 -0.56 27.60 -44.48
C PHE A 521 -1.25 26.35 -43.90
N ALA A 522 -1.79 26.43 -42.67
CA ALA A 522 -2.55 25.34 -42.08
C ALA A 522 -3.76 24.94 -42.94
N ARG A 523 -4.50 25.95 -43.43
CA ARG A 523 -5.65 25.73 -44.32
C ARG A 523 -5.23 25.15 -45.66
N GLU A 524 -4.14 25.65 -46.23
CA GLU A 524 -3.65 25.25 -47.54
C GLU A 524 -3.06 23.83 -47.56
N ILE A 525 -2.38 23.41 -46.49
CA ILE A 525 -1.81 22.05 -46.36
C ILE A 525 -2.82 21.06 -45.74
N GLY A 526 -3.90 21.55 -45.15
CA GLY A 526 -4.88 20.71 -44.44
C GLY A 526 -4.38 20.24 -43.06
N LEU A 527 -3.55 21.04 -42.41
CA LEU A 527 -3.05 20.82 -41.05
C LEU A 527 -3.85 21.62 -40.03
N HIS A 528 -3.82 21.18 -38.78
CA HIS A 528 -4.29 21.97 -37.65
C HIS A 528 -3.28 23.08 -37.33
N ALA A 529 -3.75 24.28 -36.98
CA ALA A 529 -2.89 25.44 -36.69
C ALA A 529 -1.83 25.13 -35.61
N ASP A 530 -2.21 24.44 -34.52
CA ASP A 530 -1.25 23.96 -33.51
C ASP A 530 -0.12 23.10 -34.09
N THR A 531 -0.42 22.22 -35.05
CA THR A 531 0.58 21.38 -35.71
C THR A 531 1.56 22.24 -36.50
N VAL A 532 1.07 23.28 -37.19
CA VAL A 532 1.93 24.22 -37.93
C VAL A 532 2.85 24.99 -36.98
N HIS A 533 2.34 25.46 -35.84
CA HIS A 533 3.18 26.10 -34.81
C HIS A 533 4.25 25.16 -34.26
N GLN A 534 3.93 23.88 -34.07
CA GLN A 534 4.90 22.86 -33.65
C GLN A 534 5.96 22.62 -34.74
N LEU A 535 5.57 22.57 -36.01
CA LEU A 535 6.51 22.40 -37.13
C LEU A 535 7.46 23.60 -37.26
N ILE A 536 6.96 24.82 -37.10
CA ILE A 536 7.79 26.04 -37.07
C ILE A 536 8.75 26.03 -35.88
N ALA A 537 8.31 25.55 -34.71
CA ALA A 537 9.16 25.47 -33.52
C ALA A 537 10.26 24.39 -33.61
N ASN A 538 10.14 23.45 -34.54
CA ASN A 538 11.12 22.39 -34.80
C ASN A 538 11.83 22.58 -36.15
N ASP A 539 11.78 23.80 -36.72
CA ASP A 539 12.42 24.18 -37.99
C ASP A 539 12.08 23.26 -39.19
N ALA A 540 10.93 22.60 -39.14
CA ALA A 540 10.44 21.73 -40.21
C ALA A 540 9.75 22.50 -41.34
N VAL A 541 9.34 23.75 -41.07
CA VAL A 541 8.72 24.68 -42.04
C VAL A 541 9.59 25.94 -42.12
N GLN A 542 9.98 26.31 -43.34
CA GLN A 542 10.79 27.51 -43.55
C GLN A 542 9.98 28.78 -43.29
N THR A 543 10.53 29.66 -42.46
CA THR A 543 9.91 30.94 -42.13
C THR A 543 10.88 32.09 -42.35
N GLU A 544 10.35 33.22 -42.80
CA GLU A 544 11.07 34.47 -42.85
C GLU A 544 10.52 35.43 -41.78
N ALA A 545 11.43 36.12 -41.10
CA ALA A 545 11.07 37.05 -40.04
C ALA A 545 10.75 38.44 -40.62
N THR A 546 9.48 38.73 -40.87
CA THR A 546 9.03 40.10 -41.18
C THR A 546 8.69 40.85 -39.89
N GLY A 547 9.73 41.29 -39.16
CA GLY A 547 9.61 41.95 -37.86
C GLY A 547 9.28 40.98 -36.71
N ARG A 548 8.28 41.29 -35.87
CA ARG A 548 7.84 40.42 -34.74
C ARG A 548 6.95 39.25 -35.16
N VAL A 549 6.68 39.07 -36.45
CA VAL A 549 5.80 38.03 -36.98
C VAL A 549 6.62 37.15 -37.92
N ARG A 550 6.69 35.84 -37.64
CA ARG A 550 7.24 34.85 -38.57
C ARG A 550 6.17 34.51 -39.60
N ARG A 551 6.48 34.71 -40.88
CA ARG A 551 5.64 34.26 -42.00
C ARG A 551 6.33 33.12 -42.71
N ILE A 552 5.55 32.25 -43.32
CA ILE A 552 6.03 31.08 -44.04
C ILE A 552 6.37 31.54 -45.45
N VAL A 553 7.56 31.15 -45.93
CA VAL A 553 8.11 31.59 -47.22
C VAL A 553 7.23 31.08 -48.36
N ASP A 554 7.09 31.86 -49.43
CA ASP A 554 6.37 31.42 -50.64
C ASP A 554 7.09 30.21 -51.27
N GLY A 555 6.36 29.19 -51.72
CA GLY A 555 6.93 27.92 -52.20
C GLY A 555 7.09 26.83 -51.13
N GLU A 556 7.01 27.20 -49.84
CA GLU A 556 7.19 26.26 -48.73
C GLU A 556 6.03 25.27 -48.62
N ALA A 557 4.83 25.68 -49.06
CA ALA A 557 3.66 24.82 -49.10
C ALA A 557 3.86 23.67 -50.10
N GLU A 558 4.38 23.96 -51.29
CA GLU A 558 4.76 22.96 -52.30
C GLU A 558 5.84 22.02 -51.77
N ARG A 559 6.93 22.57 -51.19
CA ARG A 559 8.03 21.78 -50.61
C ARG A 559 7.52 20.82 -49.55
N PHE A 560 6.66 21.30 -48.65
CA PHE A 560 6.12 20.50 -47.56
C PHE A 560 5.22 19.37 -48.10
N ARG A 561 4.36 19.64 -49.09
CA ARG A 561 3.53 18.60 -49.73
C ARG A 561 4.36 17.57 -50.49
N ALA A 562 5.50 17.96 -51.07
CA ALA A 562 6.39 17.06 -51.79
C ALA A 562 7.17 16.13 -50.84
N THR A 563 7.48 16.59 -49.63
CA THR A 563 8.33 15.85 -48.69
C THR A 563 7.52 15.03 -47.68
N TYR A 564 6.40 15.58 -47.20
CA TYR A 564 5.65 15.05 -46.08
C TYR A 564 4.19 14.82 -46.43
N ALA A 565 3.60 13.78 -45.83
CA ALA A 565 2.17 13.52 -45.96
C ALA A 565 1.53 13.18 -44.62
N THR A 566 0.33 13.70 -44.40
CA THR A 566 -0.49 13.33 -43.25
C THR A 566 -1.12 11.97 -43.48
N THR A 567 -1.51 11.29 -42.40
CA THR A 567 -2.30 10.05 -42.51
C THR A 567 -3.60 10.25 -43.29
N THR A 568 -4.16 11.46 -43.32
CA THR A 568 -5.39 11.78 -44.07
C THR A 568 -5.11 11.95 -45.56
N ALA A 569 -3.99 12.60 -45.92
CA ALA A 569 -3.56 12.74 -47.32
C ALA A 569 -3.24 11.37 -47.93
N LEU A 570 -2.40 10.57 -47.26
CA LEU A 570 -2.07 9.21 -47.68
C LEU A 570 -3.29 8.29 -47.76
N SER A 571 -4.28 8.49 -46.88
CA SER A 571 -5.53 7.71 -46.92
C SER A 571 -6.33 8.01 -48.17
N LYS A 572 -6.36 9.26 -48.64
CA LYS A 572 -7.07 9.64 -49.87
C LYS A 572 -6.30 9.19 -51.11
N GLU A 573 -5.00 9.34 -51.10
CA GLU A 573 -4.13 9.03 -52.24
C GLU A 573 -4.05 7.54 -52.55
N PHE A 574 -4.06 6.69 -51.52
CA PHE A 574 -4.04 5.23 -51.66
C PHE A 574 -5.42 4.57 -51.51
N ASP A 575 -6.51 5.36 -51.58
CA ASP A 575 -7.91 4.93 -51.45
C ASP A 575 -8.17 4.00 -50.24
N LEU A 576 -7.62 4.39 -49.08
CA LEU A 576 -7.83 3.70 -47.82
C LEU A 576 -8.95 4.36 -47.01
N PRO A 577 -9.79 3.60 -46.30
CA PRO A 577 -11.03 4.12 -45.72
C PRO A 577 -10.83 5.11 -44.57
N LYS A 578 -9.72 5.03 -43.82
CA LYS A 578 -9.41 5.90 -42.68
C LYS A 578 -7.90 6.02 -42.47
N GLY A 579 -7.43 7.17 -41.95
CA GLY A 579 -6.01 7.37 -41.59
C GLY A 579 -5.46 6.38 -40.54
N ARG A 580 -6.32 5.69 -39.77
CA ARG A 580 -5.89 4.59 -38.89
C ARG A 580 -5.41 3.36 -39.65
N SER A 581 -5.97 3.11 -40.83
CA SER A 581 -5.54 2.03 -41.73
C SER A 581 -4.15 2.31 -42.28
N VAL A 582 -3.88 3.56 -42.67
CA VAL A 582 -2.54 4.01 -43.09
C VAL A 582 -1.50 3.73 -42.01
N MET A 583 -1.75 4.14 -40.76
CA MET A 583 -0.82 3.87 -39.66
C MET A 583 -0.61 2.38 -39.38
N ALA A 584 -1.65 1.55 -39.52
CA ALA A 584 -1.53 0.12 -39.32
C ALA A 584 -0.64 -0.53 -40.38
N VAL A 585 -0.79 -0.14 -41.65
CA VAL A 585 0.04 -0.62 -42.77
C VAL A 585 1.48 -0.17 -42.60
N LEU A 586 1.71 1.12 -42.34
CA LEU A 586 3.05 1.68 -42.18
C LEU A 586 3.78 1.07 -40.97
N ASN A 587 3.09 0.87 -39.84
CA ASN A 587 3.68 0.20 -38.68
C ASN A 587 4.03 -1.27 -38.98
N ALA A 588 3.19 -2.00 -39.70
CA ALA A 588 3.48 -3.38 -40.10
C ALA A 588 4.67 -3.46 -41.07
N ALA A 589 4.86 -2.43 -41.89
CA ALA A 589 6.03 -2.26 -42.76
C ALA A 589 7.26 -1.67 -42.04
N GLY A 590 7.18 -1.39 -40.72
CA GLY A 590 8.28 -0.81 -39.94
C GLY A 590 8.57 0.67 -40.20
N VAL A 591 7.73 1.36 -40.99
CA VAL A 591 7.89 2.79 -41.32
C VAL A 591 7.47 3.64 -40.13
N ARG A 592 8.40 4.47 -39.63
CA ARG A 592 8.16 5.36 -38.50
C ARG A 592 7.69 6.74 -38.96
N PRO A 593 6.79 7.40 -38.22
CA PRO A 593 6.39 8.77 -38.52
C PRO A 593 7.55 9.74 -38.28
N ALA A 594 7.75 10.68 -39.20
CA ALA A 594 8.67 11.80 -39.02
C ALA A 594 8.25 12.67 -37.82
N PHE A 595 6.94 12.81 -37.61
CA PHE A 595 6.37 13.61 -36.52
C PHE A 595 5.30 12.79 -35.75
N PRO A 596 5.67 12.08 -34.66
CA PRO A 596 4.78 11.22 -33.88
C PRO A 596 3.95 11.95 -32.80
N ARG A 597 2.90 11.29 -32.32
CA ARG A 597 2.19 11.65 -31.07
C ARG A 597 2.98 11.19 -29.83
N PRO A 598 2.91 11.90 -28.69
CA PRO A 598 2.08 13.09 -28.41
C PRO A 598 2.73 14.42 -28.84
N SER A 599 4.00 14.41 -29.24
CA SER A 599 4.78 15.62 -29.56
C SER A 599 4.13 16.48 -30.64
N PHE A 600 3.41 15.87 -31.57
CA PHE A 600 2.62 16.55 -32.60
C PHE A 600 1.13 16.18 -32.53
N ARG A 601 0.24 17.15 -32.73
CA ARG A 601 -1.23 16.93 -32.68
C ARG A 601 -1.70 15.98 -33.79
N GLN A 602 -1.07 16.03 -34.96
CA GLN A 602 -1.31 15.14 -36.08
C GLN A 602 -0.05 14.33 -36.40
N VAL A 603 -0.23 13.10 -36.90
CA VAL A 603 0.86 12.21 -37.29
C VAL A 603 1.20 12.46 -38.76
N ILE A 604 2.49 12.68 -39.05
CA ILE A 604 2.99 13.02 -40.38
C ILE A 604 4.18 12.09 -40.70
N TYR A 605 4.21 11.58 -41.94
CA TYR A 605 5.24 10.67 -42.45
C TYR A 605 6.04 11.33 -43.58
N LEU A 606 7.26 10.84 -43.82
CA LEU A 606 8.00 11.12 -45.05
C LEU A 606 7.34 10.36 -46.20
N ARG A 607 7.09 11.05 -47.32
CA ARG A 607 6.47 10.44 -48.50
C ARG A 607 7.34 9.33 -49.08
N ALA A 608 8.65 9.56 -49.15
CA ALA A 608 9.64 8.61 -49.62
C ALA A 608 9.60 7.26 -48.89
N ASP A 609 9.26 7.24 -47.60
CA ASP A 609 9.17 6.01 -46.82
C ASP A 609 7.74 5.41 -46.84
N ALA A 610 6.73 6.27 -46.83
CA ALA A 610 5.34 5.84 -46.68
C ALA A 610 4.69 5.36 -47.98
N GLU A 611 4.96 6.02 -49.10
CA GLU A 611 4.34 5.71 -50.39
C GLU A 611 4.73 4.33 -50.92
N PRO A 612 6.02 3.89 -50.90
CA PRO A 612 6.37 2.55 -51.36
C PRO A 612 5.72 1.45 -50.51
N ALA A 613 5.66 1.64 -49.19
CA ALA A 613 5.05 0.69 -48.26
C ALA A 613 3.52 0.59 -48.47
N LEU A 614 2.85 1.70 -48.76
CA LEU A 614 1.42 1.73 -49.06
C LEU A 614 1.12 1.18 -50.46
N ALA A 615 1.92 1.50 -51.46
CA ALA A 615 1.79 0.98 -52.82
C ALA A 615 1.89 -0.55 -52.84
N ALA A 616 2.87 -1.12 -52.12
CA ALA A 616 3.01 -2.57 -51.97
C ALA A 616 1.77 -3.21 -51.32
N ALA A 617 1.23 -2.58 -50.27
CA ALA A 617 0.04 -3.07 -49.57
C ALA A 617 -1.24 -2.97 -50.42
N VAL A 618 -1.39 -1.90 -51.22
CA VAL A 618 -2.52 -1.71 -52.14
C VAL A 618 -2.44 -2.68 -53.31
N ALA A 619 -1.25 -2.94 -53.87
CA ALA A 619 -1.05 -3.95 -54.91
C ALA A 619 -1.39 -5.37 -54.40
N GLU A 620 -1.01 -5.70 -53.16
CA GLU A 620 -1.38 -6.97 -52.52
C GLU A 620 -2.89 -7.06 -52.22
N ALA A 621 -3.53 -5.93 -51.89
CA ALA A 621 -4.97 -5.85 -51.68
C ALA A 621 -5.77 -5.94 -53.00
N ALA A 622 -5.28 -5.33 -54.09
CA ALA A 622 -5.86 -5.40 -55.43
C ALA A 622 -5.81 -6.83 -55.99
N ARG A 623 -4.72 -7.58 -55.74
CA ARG A 623 -4.66 -9.03 -56.03
C ARG A 623 -5.73 -9.84 -55.29
N LYS A 624 -6.17 -9.39 -54.11
CA LYS A 624 -7.26 -10.03 -53.33
C LYS A 624 -8.66 -9.51 -53.69
N LYS A 625 -8.79 -8.40 -54.44
CA LYS A 625 -10.05 -7.68 -54.70
C LYS A 625 -10.80 -8.17 -55.97
N ASN A 626 -10.21 -9.08 -56.75
CA ASN A 626 -10.82 -9.65 -57.98
C ASN A 626 -11.63 -10.94 -57.76
N SER A 627 -12.19 -11.16 -56.57
CA SER A 627 -13.28 -12.13 -56.40
C SER A 627 -14.58 -11.36 -56.11
N PRO A 628 -15.64 -11.52 -56.92
CA PRO A 628 -16.92 -10.88 -56.64
C PRO A 628 -17.49 -11.42 -55.33
N LEU A 629 -18.00 -10.52 -54.48
CA LEU A 629 -18.70 -10.91 -53.25
C LEU A 629 -19.91 -11.80 -53.63
N PRO A 630 -20.08 -12.98 -53.00
CA PRO A 630 -21.13 -13.92 -53.33
C PRO A 630 -22.50 -13.33 -52.96
N ALA A 631 -23.47 -13.38 -53.89
CA ALA A 631 -24.82 -12.83 -53.71
C ALA A 631 -25.54 -13.35 -52.46
N ASN A 632 -25.16 -14.54 -51.98
CA ASN A 632 -25.76 -15.24 -50.83
C ASN A 632 -24.74 -15.45 -49.69
N GLY A 633 -23.85 -14.49 -49.46
CA GLY A 633 -22.78 -14.61 -48.48
C GLY A 633 -23.26 -14.87 -47.04
N LEU A 634 -22.66 -15.87 -46.39
CA LEU A 634 -22.97 -16.26 -45.02
C LEU A 634 -22.14 -15.44 -44.03
N ASP A 635 -22.79 -14.88 -43.02
CA ASP A 635 -22.07 -14.32 -41.89
C ASP A 635 -21.43 -15.42 -41.02
N ARG A 636 -20.63 -15.05 -40.01
CA ARG A 636 -19.92 -16.02 -39.18
C ARG A 636 -20.82 -17.02 -38.44
N TYR A 637 -22.05 -16.63 -38.11
CA TYR A 637 -23.00 -17.48 -37.38
C TYR A 637 -23.78 -18.38 -38.34
N ASP A 638 -24.13 -17.86 -39.51
CA ASP A 638 -24.77 -18.63 -40.56
C ASP A 638 -23.83 -19.67 -41.17
N ALA A 639 -22.56 -19.30 -41.39
CA ALA A 639 -21.53 -20.25 -41.80
C ALA A 639 -21.32 -21.33 -40.74
N ALA A 640 -21.28 -20.96 -39.45
CA ALA A 640 -21.14 -21.92 -38.36
C ALA A 640 -22.30 -22.90 -38.27
N ARG A 641 -23.55 -22.40 -38.38
CA ARG A 641 -24.74 -23.26 -38.44
C ARG A 641 -24.71 -24.20 -39.64
N ARG A 642 -24.38 -23.67 -40.83
CA ARG A 642 -24.35 -24.46 -42.07
C ARG A 642 -23.27 -25.55 -42.03
N MET A 643 -22.11 -25.26 -41.45
CA MET A 643 -21.01 -26.20 -41.32
C MET A 643 -21.14 -27.15 -40.11
N GLY A 644 -22.13 -26.93 -39.23
CA GLY A 644 -22.27 -27.68 -37.98
C GLY A 644 -21.11 -27.45 -36.99
N LEU A 645 -20.49 -26.27 -37.03
CA LEU A 645 -19.33 -25.88 -36.22
C LEU A 645 -19.69 -24.74 -35.26
N ASP A 646 -18.80 -24.47 -34.30
CA ASP A 646 -18.93 -23.30 -33.43
C ASP A 646 -18.47 -22.02 -34.18
N ALA A 647 -19.16 -20.89 -33.95
CA ALA A 647 -18.86 -19.62 -34.61
C ALA A 647 -17.44 -19.09 -34.34
N PHE A 648 -16.88 -19.43 -33.18
CA PHE A 648 -15.48 -19.14 -32.85
C PHE A 648 -14.52 -19.97 -33.72
N VAL A 649 -14.86 -21.23 -34.01
CA VAL A 649 -14.06 -22.10 -34.89
C VAL A 649 -14.08 -21.54 -36.31
N VAL A 650 -15.24 -21.13 -36.84
CA VAL A 650 -15.31 -20.48 -38.17
C VAL A 650 -14.48 -19.19 -38.22
N THR A 651 -14.55 -18.36 -37.17
CA THR A 651 -13.72 -17.15 -37.07
C THR A 651 -12.22 -17.48 -37.08
N ARG A 652 -11.82 -18.57 -36.43
CA ARG A 652 -10.43 -19.05 -36.43
C ARG A 652 -10.02 -19.62 -37.78
N LEU A 653 -10.85 -20.43 -38.43
CA LEU A 653 -10.57 -20.97 -39.76
C LEU A 653 -10.33 -19.85 -40.79
N VAL A 654 -11.10 -18.77 -40.73
CA VAL A 654 -10.90 -17.59 -41.57
C VAL A 654 -9.63 -16.82 -41.18
N ALA A 655 -9.34 -16.68 -39.88
CA ALA A 655 -8.13 -16.01 -39.39
C ALA A 655 -6.84 -16.74 -39.81
N GLU A 656 -6.85 -18.08 -39.77
CA GLU A 656 -5.76 -18.95 -40.21
C GLU A 656 -5.75 -19.15 -41.75
N LYS A 657 -6.65 -18.50 -42.49
CA LYS A 657 -6.80 -18.56 -43.96
C LYS A 657 -7.12 -19.97 -44.51
N LEU A 658 -7.67 -20.85 -43.68
CA LEU A 658 -8.10 -22.20 -44.07
C LEU A 658 -9.50 -22.20 -44.71
N LEU A 659 -10.35 -21.25 -44.33
CA LEU A 659 -11.66 -21.03 -44.94
C LEU A 659 -11.64 -19.68 -45.69
N PRO A 660 -11.88 -19.67 -47.01
CA PRO A 660 -11.97 -18.44 -47.79
C PRO A 660 -13.09 -17.55 -47.28
N ALA A 661 -12.81 -16.26 -47.08
CA ALA A 661 -13.82 -15.29 -46.67
C ALA A 661 -13.51 -13.89 -47.17
N TYR A 662 -14.57 -13.17 -47.50
CA TYR A 662 -14.54 -11.79 -47.94
C TYR A 662 -14.57 -10.87 -46.71
N LYS A 663 -13.50 -10.09 -46.50
CA LYS A 663 -13.38 -9.20 -45.34
C LYS A 663 -14.24 -7.95 -45.51
N LEU A 664 -15.10 -7.70 -44.52
CA LEU A 664 -15.88 -6.47 -44.40
C LEU A 664 -15.29 -5.54 -43.32
N PRO A 665 -15.64 -4.24 -43.33
CA PRO A 665 -15.20 -3.29 -42.30
C PRO A 665 -15.55 -3.69 -40.85
N ARG A 666 -16.57 -4.56 -40.67
CA ARG A 666 -17.00 -5.11 -39.37
C ARG A 666 -17.32 -6.61 -39.43
N GLY A 667 -16.42 -7.42 -39.97
CA GLY A 667 -16.55 -8.87 -39.96
C GLY A 667 -16.03 -9.51 -41.24
N PHE A 668 -16.52 -10.70 -41.56
CA PHE A 668 -16.26 -11.37 -42.82
C PHE A 668 -17.52 -12.12 -43.26
N ILE A 669 -17.59 -12.38 -44.56
CA ILE A 669 -18.62 -13.20 -45.19
C ILE A 669 -17.95 -14.40 -45.86
N VAL A 670 -18.50 -15.58 -45.69
CA VAL A 670 -18.06 -16.83 -46.35
C VAL A 670 -19.06 -17.15 -47.46
N ALA A 671 -18.61 -17.52 -48.66
CA ALA A 671 -19.55 -18.00 -49.67
C ALA A 671 -20.18 -19.33 -49.22
N PRO A 672 -21.49 -19.57 -49.43
CA PRO A 672 -22.10 -20.86 -49.14
C PRO A 672 -21.34 -22.03 -49.78
N ASP A 673 -20.93 -21.84 -51.03
CA ASP A 673 -20.19 -22.86 -51.78
C ASP A 673 -18.81 -23.14 -51.18
N ASP A 674 -18.13 -22.13 -50.63
CA ASP A 674 -16.84 -22.27 -49.96
C ASP A 674 -16.99 -23.01 -48.62
N ALA A 675 -18.04 -22.69 -47.85
CA ALA A 675 -18.36 -23.39 -46.61
C ALA A 675 -18.68 -24.87 -46.86
N ASP A 676 -19.50 -25.15 -47.89
CA ASP A 676 -19.88 -26.50 -48.26
C ASP A 676 -18.70 -27.27 -48.87
N ALA A 677 -17.90 -26.63 -49.73
CA ALA A 677 -16.68 -27.20 -50.28
C ALA A 677 -15.66 -27.54 -49.18
N PHE A 678 -15.52 -26.67 -48.18
CA PHE A 678 -14.65 -26.92 -47.04
C PHE A 678 -15.09 -28.15 -46.24
N MET A 679 -16.39 -28.32 -45.99
CA MET A 679 -16.93 -29.50 -45.28
C MET A 679 -16.97 -30.77 -46.14
N ARG A 680 -16.96 -30.65 -47.47
CA ARG A 680 -16.71 -31.79 -48.38
C ARG A 680 -15.24 -32.21 -48.35
N ALA A 681 -14.32 -31.26 -48.26
CA ALA A 681 -12.89 -31.55 -48.20
C ALA A 681 -12.41 -31.99 -46.81
N HIS A 682 -13.14 -31.65 -45.74
CA HIS A 682 -12.73 -31.91 -44.37
C HIS A 682 -13.85 -32.51 -43.52
N ALA A 683 -13.48 -33.45 -42.66
CA ALA A 683 -14.40 -34.06 -41.71
C ALA A 683 -13.98 -33.78 -40.27
N THR A 684 -14.96 -33.59 -39.39
CA THR A 684 -14.67 -33.39 -37.97
C THR A 684 -14.38 -34.74 -37.31
N SER A 685 -13.51 -34.72 -36.29
CA SER A 685 -13.29 -35.91 -35.47
C SER A 685 -14.58 -36.51 -34.90
N THR A 686 -15.59 -35.68 -34.59
CA THR A 686 -16.88 -36.14 -34.05
C THR A 686 -17.75 -36.83 -35.10
N GLU A 687 -17.78 -36.30 -36.33
CA GLU A 687 -18.48 -36.90 -37.46
C GLU A 687 -17.88 -38.25 -37.83
N LEU A 688 -16.55 -38.31 -37.92
CA LEU A 688 -15.80 -39.53 -38.20
C LEU A 688 -15.99 -40.60 -37.10
N ALA A 689 -16.07 -40.18 -35.83
CA ALA A 689 -16.37 -41.11 -34.73
C ALA A 689 -17.78 -41.69 -34.83
N LYS A 690 -18.78 -40.89 -35.28
CA LYS A 690 -20.15 -41.39 -35.50
C LYS A 690 -20.20 -42.42 -36.63
N ARG A 691 -19.43 -42.24 -37.71
CA ARG A 691 -19.31 -43.21 -38.81
C ARG A 691 -18.77 -44.56 -38.33
N MET A 692 -17.90 -44.55 -37.32
CA MET A 692 -17.42 -45.77 -36.62
C MET A 692 -18.40 -46.32 -35.56
N GLY A 693 -19.61 -45.75 -35.44
CA GLY A 693 -20.58 -46.11 -34.39
C GLY A 693 -20.14 -45.69 -32.97
N LYS A 694 -19.19 -44.77 -32.83
CA LYS A 694 -18.65 -44.33 -31.54
C LYS A 694 -19.18 -42.94 -31.15
N LYS A 695 -19.50 -42.76 -29.87
CA LYS A 695 -20.05 -41.50 -29.33
C LYS A 695 -19.00 -40.41 -29.07
N ARG A 696 -17.70 -40.74 -29.08
CA ARG A 696 -16.62 -39.82 -28.67
C ARG A 696 -15.61 -39.61 -29.80
N ALA A 697 -15.32 -38.35 -30.11
CA ALA A 697 -14.33 -37.91 -31.10
C ALA A 697 -12.90 -38.46 -30.88
N ALA A 698 -12.55 -38.85 -29.65
CA ALA A 698 -11.25 -39.43 -29.33
C ALA A 698 -10.99 -40.76 -30.06
N ALA A 699 -12.04 -41.52 -30.37
CA ALA A 699 -11.92 -42.83 -31.02
C ALA A 699 -11.43 -42.71 -32.47
N SER A 700 -12.02 -41.80 -33.25
CA SER A 700 -11.58 -41.52 -34.62
C SER A 700 -10.19 -40.89 -34.65
N ILE A 701 -9.88 -39.97 -33.72
CA ILE A 701 -8.54 -39.34 -33.63
C ILE A 701 -7.44 -40.38 -33.42
N ALA A 702 -7.67 -41.40 -32.59
CA ALA A 702 -6.70 -42.47 -32.34
C ALA A 702 -6.44 -43.30 -33.60
N VAL A 703 -7.52 -43.69 -34.30
CA VAL A 703 -7.45 -44.47 -35.55
C VAL A 703 -6.75 -43.69 -36.66
N LEU A 704 -7.14 -42.43 -36.87
CA LEU A 704 -6.53 -41.55 -37.87
C LEU A 704 -5.05 -41.30 -37.61
N ARG A 705 -4.66 -41.16 -36.33
CA ARG A 705 -3.26 -41.02 -35.93
C ARG A 705 -2.45 -42.27 -36.26
N ARG A 706 -2.98 -43.47 -35.99
CA ARG A 706 -2.29 -44.73 -36.32
C ARG A 706 -2.18 -44.95 -37.82
N ALA A 707 -3.18 -44.50 -38.57
CA ALA A 707 -3.15 -44.47 -40.03
C ALA A 707 -2.28 -43.34 -40.61
N GLY A 708 -1.62 -42.52 -39.76
CA GLY A 708 -0.74 -41.44 -40.21
C GLY A 708 -1.46 -40.21 -40.80
N VAL A 709 -2.78 -40.11 -40.68
CA VAL A 709 -3.56 -38.99 -41.23
C VAL A 709 -3.42 -37.77 -40.32
N ALA A 710 -2.72 -36.74 -40.81
CA ALA A 710 -2.48 -35.51 -40.06
C ALA A 710 -3.73 -34.61 -39.99
N PRO A 711 -4.01 -33.94 -38.86
CA PRO A 711 -5.10 -32.98 -38.77
C PRO A 711 -4.72 -31.67 -39.49
N VAL A 712 -5.70 -31.08 -40.18
CA VAL A 712 -5.55 -29.76 -40.83
C VAL A 712 -5.61 -28.64 -39.80
N VAL A 713 -6.46 -28.77 -38.78
CA VAL A 713 -6.50 -27.85 -37.63
C VAL A 713 -6.93 -28.58 -36.36
N GLY A 714 -6.46 -28.14 -35.20
CA GLY A 714 -6.82 -28.75 -33.90
C GLY A 714 -6.33 -27.95 -32.68
N PRO A 715 -6.50 -28.48 -31.45
CA PRO A 715 -6.08 -27.81 -30.24
C PRO A 715 -4.56 -27.57 -30.18
N PRO A 716 -4.09 -26.41 -29.69
CA PRO A 716 -4.84 -25.40 -28.94
C PRO A 716 -5.53 -24.33 -29.80
N THR A 717 -5.39 -24.41 -31.12
CA THR A 717 -5.78 -23.37 -32.07
C THR A 717 -7.30 -23.38 -32.33
N CYS A 718 -7.90 -24.56 -32.44
CA CYS A 718 -9.35 -24.78 -32.54
C CYS A 718 -9.81 -25.84 -31.53
N SER A 719 -11.01 -25.67 -30.96
CA SER A 719 -11.61 -26.64 -30.03
C SER A 719 -12.04 -27.94 -30.69
N VAL A 720 -12.24 -27.93 -32.01
CA VAL A 720 -12.58 -29.09 -32.84
C VAL A 720 -11.37 -29.43 -33.71
N THR A 721 -11.10 -30.74 -33.89
CA THR A 721 -10.04 -31.23 -34.79
C THR A 721 -10.66 -31.62 -36.13
N LEU A 722 -10.11 -31.07 -37.22
CA LEU A 722 -10.53 -31.34 -38.60
C LEU A 722 -9.44 -32.10 -39.35
N TYR A 723 -9.86 -33.08 -40.14
CA TYR A 723 -8.99 -33.93 -40.96
C TYR A 723 -9.39 -33.84 -42.43
N PRO A 724 -8.47 -34.09 -43.39
CA PRO A 724 -8.84 -34.24 -44.79
C PRO A 724 -9.83 -35.39 -44.93
N ARG A 725 -11.04 -35.12 -45.46
CA ARG A 725 -12.17 -36.05 -45.41
C ARG A 725 -11.83 -37.37 -46.09
N THR A 726 -11.33 -37.35 -47.32
CA THR A 726 -11.03 -38.57 -48.09
C THR A 726 -10.02 -39.47 -47.38
N ALA A 727 -8.85 -38.93 -47.01
CA ALA A 727 -7.83 -39.69 -46.31
C ALA A 727 -8.31 -40.21 -44.94
N ALA A 728 -9.17 -39.44 -44.26
CA ALA A 728 -9.70 -39.82 -42.96
C ALA A 728 -10.81 -40.87 -43.04
N GLU A 729 -11.69 -40.76 -44.02
CA GLU A 729 -12.74 -41.75 -44.28
C GLU A 729 -12.16 -43.06 -44.80
N GLU A 730 -11.19 -43.04 -45.71
CA GLU A 730 -10.47 -44.24 -46.17
C GLU A 730 -9.75 -44.96 -45.02
N ALA A 731 -9.06 -44.21 -44.15
CA ALA A 731 -8.40 -44.77 -42.97
C ALA A 731 -9.40 -45.40 -41.99
N ILE A 732 -10.58 -44.79 -41.84
CA ILE A 732 -11.63 -45.31 -40.97
C ILE A 732 -12.35 -46.51 -41.59
N ASP A 733 -12.66 -46.47 -42.88
CA ASP A 733 -13.34 -47.55 -43.58
C ASP A 733 -12.40 -48.76 -43.71
N ALA A 734 -11.09 -48.55 -43.91
CA ALA A 734 -10.08 -49.61 -43.81
C ALA A 734 -10.02 -50.21 -42.38
N HIS A 735 -10.13 -49.37 -41.36
CA HIS A 735 -10.17 -49.83 -39.96
C HIS A 735 -11.45 -50.62 -39.63
N ILE A 736 -12.60 -50.24 -40.22
CA ILE A 736 -13.87 -50.95 -40.08
C ILE A 736 -13.85 -52.26 -40.89
N GLY A 737 -13.32 -52.23 -42.11
CA GLY A 737 -13.27 -53.37 -43.05
C GLY A 737 -12.24 -54.44 -42.67
N ALA A 738 -11.20 -54.10 -41.91
CA ALA A 738 -10.19 -55.05 -41.44
C ALA A 738 -10.71 -56.04 -40.37
N GLY A 739 -11.99 -55.99 -39.99
CA GLY A 739 -12.60 -57.00 -39.12
C GLY A 739 -11.93 -57.17 -37.75
N LEU A 740 -11.18 -56.17 -37.28
CA LEU A 740 -10.52 -56.21 -35.99
C LEU A 740 -11.54 -55.99 -34.87
N LEU A 741 -12.17 -57.11 -34.48
CA LEU A 741 -12.95 -57.27 -33.26
C LEU A 741 -12.09 -56.86 -32.05
N ILE A 742 -12.39 -55.68 -31.50
CA ILE A 742 -12.43 -55.29 -30.08
C ILE A 742 -11.63 -56.20 -29.11
N ALA A 743 -10.33 -56.37 -29.32
CA ALA A 743 -9.48 -57.07 -28.35
C ALA A 743 -8.04 -56.52 -28.32
N GLU A 744 -7.42 -56.23 -29.46
CA GLU A 744 -5.97 -55.94 -29.51
C GLU A 744 -5.59 -54.46 -29.45
N ILE A 745 -6.56 -53.52 -29.46
CA ILE A 745 -6.28 -52.11 -29.14
C ILE A 745 -6.11 -51.89 -27.63
N ASN A 746 -6.51 -52.88 -26.81
CA ASN A 746 -6.30 -52.83 -25.37
C ASN A 746 -4.87 -53.15 -24.93
N GLU A 747 -3.96 -53.55 -25.84
CA GLU A 747 -2.61 -53.98 -25.42
C GLU A 747 -1.45 -53.07 -25.81
N GLN A 748 -1.64 -52.04 -26.65
CA GLN A 748 -0.57 -51.04 -26.90
C GLN A 748 -1.02 -49.58 -26.89
N GLU A 749 -2.27 -49.30 -26.52
CA GLU A 749 -2.74 -47.96 -26.10
C GLU A 749 -3.33 -48.01 -24.68
N SER A 750 -2.60 -48.62 -23.74
CA SER A 750 -2.78 -48.36 -22.30
C SER A 750 -2.28 -46.93 -21.96
N ALA A 751 -2.89 -45.93 -22.60
CA ALA A 751 -2.76 -44.55 -22.16
C ALA A 751 -3.76 -44.37 -21.04
N GLU A 752 -3.34 -44.77 -19.83
CA GLU A 752 -4.00 -44.53 -18.56
C GLU A 752 -4.90 -43.29 -18.62
N PRO A 753 -6.21 -43.40 -18.35
CA PRO A 753 -7.17 -42.32 -18.55
C PRO A 753 -6.71 -41.03 -17.87
N VAL A 754 -6.12 -40.11 -18.63
CA VAL A 754 -5.54 -38.90 -18.08
C VAL A 754 -6.65 -37.99 -17.57
N LEU A 755 -6.59 -37.66 -16.28
CA LEU A 755 -7.47 -36.71 -15.64
C LEU A 755 -6.99 -35.30 -15.93
N THR A 756 -7.92 -34.39 -16.23
CA THR A 756 -7.64 -32.96 -16.19
C THR A 756 -7.26 -32.54 -14.77
N ALA A 757 -6.56 -31.41 -14.62
CA ALA A 757 -6.24 -30.86 -13.29
C ALA A 757 -7.48 -30.69 -12.38
N ILE A 758 -8.66 -30.44 -12.96
CA ILE A 758 -9.92 -30.33 -12.20
C ILE A 758 -10.42 -31.70 -11.75
N GLU A 759 -10.33 -32.72 -12.61
CA GLU A 759 -10.77 -34.08 -12.28
C GLU A 759 -9.80 -34.75 -11.30
N ALA A 760 -8.48 -34.61 -11.49
CA ALA A 760 -7.48 -35.09 -10.55
C ALA A 760 -7.64 -34.41 -9.17
N SER A 761 -7.86 -33.09 -9.16
CA SER A 761 -8.13 -32.32 -7.94
C SER A 761 -9.34 -32.85 -7.18
N LYS A 762 -10.42 -33.21 -7.88
CA LYS A 762 -11.61 -33.82 -7.29
C LYS A 762 -11.34 -35.24 -6.80
N GLU A 763 -10.60 -36.06 -7.56
CA GLU A 763 -10.36 -37.47 -7.22
C GLU A 763 -9.50 -37.67 -5.96
N ILE A 764 -8.47 -36.83 -5.76
CA ILE A 764 -7.60 -36.85 -4.56
C ILE A 764 -7.92 -35.73 -3.56
N ARG A 765 -9.02 -34.99 -3.76
CA ARG A 765 -9.48 -33.88 -2.90
C ARG A 765 -8.39 -32.85 -2.56
N ALA A 766 -7.54 -32.54 -3.54
CA ALA A 766 -6.48 -31.54 -3.46
C ALA A 766 -6.89 -30.27 -4.21
N MET A 767 -6.36 -29.10 -3.86
CA MET A 767 -6.62 -27.86 -4.62
C MET A 767 -5.94 -27.92 -6.00
N PRO A 768 -6.54 -27.37 -7.08
CA PRO A 768 -6.01 -27.51 -8.44
C PRO A 768 -4.57 -27.05 -8.65
N TRP A 769 -4.13 -26.02 -7.92
CA TRP A 769 -2.76 -25.50 -8.00
C TRP A 769 -1.72 -26.39 -7.29
N MET A 770 -2.14 -27.29 -6.38
CA MET A 770 -1.23 -28.22 -5.67
C MET A 770 -0.79 -29.40 -6.54
N LEU A 771 -1.54 -29.73 -7.60
CA LEU A 771 -1.21 -30.86 -8.47
C LEU A 771 0.10 -30.67 -9.23
N GLY A 772 0.47 -29.42 -9.51
CA GLY A 772 1.78 -29.08 -10.07
C GLY A 772 2.91 -29.42 -9.09
N GLN A 773 2.79 -29.01 -7.83
CA GLN A 773 3.79 -29.30 -6.78
C GLN A 773 3.95 -30.81 -6.52
N LEU A 774 2.84 -31.56 -6.49
CA LEU A 774 2.88 -33.01 -6.34
C LEU A 774 3.52 -33.70 -7.56
N ALA A 775 3.32 -33.18 -8.77
CA ALA A 775 3.95 -33.72 -9.96
C ALA A 775 5.44 -33.37 -10.06
N ASP A 776 5.81 -32.15 -9.73
CA ASP A 776 7.22 -31.70 -9.72
C ASP A 776 8.03 -32.43 -8.63
N ALA A 777 7.37 -32.88 -7.57
CA ALA A 777 7.94 -33.73 -6.52
C ALA A 777 7.86 -35.25 -6.81
N GLY A 778 7.39 -35.65 -8.00
CA GLY A 778 7.34 -37.04 -8.45
C GLY A 778 6.19 -37.89 -7.89
N PHE A 779 5.28 -37.31 -7.11
CA PHE A 779 4.10 -38.02 -6.59
C PHE A 779 2.98 -38.18 -7.62
N LEU A 780 2.95 -37.33 -8.66
CA LEU A 780 2.01 -37.40 -9.77
C LEU A 780 2.75 -37.37 -11.12
N GLU A 781 2.34 -38.22 -12.05
CA GLU A 781 2.93 -38.30 -13.37
C GLU A 781 2.18 -37.38 -14.35
N ARG A 782 2.90 -36.43 -14.93
CA ARG A 782 2.37 -35.46 -15.90
C ARG A 782 2.73 -35.88 -17.33
N ARG A 783 1.72 -36.01 -18.20
CA ARG A 783 1.93 -36.19 -19.64
C ARG A 783 1.78 -34.84 -20.36
N ARG A 784 2.74 -34.46 -21.22
CA ARG A 784 2.61 -33.23 -22.03
C ARG A 784 1.54 -33.43 -23.11
N ARG A 785 0.37 -32.79 -22.97
CA ARG A 785 -0.68 -32.77 -24.00
C ARG A 785 -1.38 -31.39 -24.04
N GLY A 786 -0.99 -30.55 -24.99
CA GLY A 786 -1.66 -29.26 -25.25
C GLY A 786 -1.58 -28.23 -24.11
N ARG A 787 -2.50 -27.25 -24.10
CA ARG A 787 -2.56 -26.14 -23.12
C ARG A 787 -3.07 -26.52 -21.71
N GLY A 788 -3.28 -27.81 -21.43
CA GLY A 788 -3.71 -28.31 -20.12
C GLY A 788 -2.60 -29.10 -19.41
N LEU A 789 -2.75 -29.29 -18.11
CA LEU A 789 -1.95 -30.21 -17.29
C LEU A 789 -2.74 -31.52 -17.04
N PRO A 790 -2.65 -32.53 -17.93
CA PRO A 790 -3.26 -33.83 -17.68
C PRO A 790 -2.34 -34.73 -16.83
N PHE A 791 -2.93 -35.39 -15.82
CA PHE A 791 -2.29 -36.35 -14.91
C PHE A 791 -2.80 -37.74 -15.20
N THR A 792 -1.98 -38.78 -15.16
CA THR A 792 -2.48 -40.11 -15.51
C THR A 792 -3.40 -40.68 -14.42
N ARG A 793 -4.51 -41.36 -14.79
CA ARG A 793 -5.42 -41.95 -13.78
C ARG A 793 -4.71 -42.91 -12.87
N ASP A 794 -3.78 -43.70 -13.40
CA ASP A 794 -3.06 -44.66 -12.60
C ASP A 794 -2.10 -43.97 -11.63
N SER A 795 -1.44 -42.88 -12.04
CA SER A 795 -0.63 -42.10 -11.10
C SER A 795 -1.50 -41.47 -10.00
N VAL A 796 -2.67 -40.94 -10.36
CA VAL A 796 -3.63 -40.39 -9.38
C VAL A 796 -4.22 -41.49 -8.49
N ALA A 797 -4.46 -42.69 -9.04
CA ALA A 797 -4.96 -43.85 -8.31
C ALA A 797 -3.88 -44.48 -7.41
N ARG A 798 -2.62 -44.55 -7.86
CA ARG A 798 -1.43 -44.93 -7.08
C ARG A 798 -1.22 -43.94 -5.95
N PHE A 799 -1.31 -42.64 -6.23
CA PHE A 799 -1.25 -41.61 -5.22
C PHE A 799 -2.37 -41.77 -4.20
N LYS A 800 -3.61 -41.96 -4.65
CA LYS A 800 -4.76 -42.22 -3.78
C LYS A 800 -4.62 -43.53 -3.01
N LYS A 801 -3.95 -44.55 -3.54
CA LYS A 801 -3.77 -45.83 -2.85
C LYS A 801 -2.69 -45.73 -1.77
N ALA A 802 -1.59 -45.07 -2.08
CA ALA A 802 -0.40 -44.99 -1.22
C ALA A 802 -0.44 -43.80 -0.25
N TYR A 803 -1.15 -42.73 -0.60
CA TYR A 803 -1.12 -41.46 0.14
C TYR A 803 -2.52 -40.91 0.38
N VAL A 804 -2.61 -40.04 1.38
CA VAL A 804 -3.85 -39.38 1.76
C VAL A 804 -3.57 -37.98 2.27
N LEU A 805 -4.41 -37.03 1.86
CA LEU A 805 -4.35 -35.68 2.41
C LEU A 805 -5.09 -35.65 3.73
N ALA A 806 -4.59 -34.86 4.69
CA ALA A 806 -5.25 -34.70 5.98
C ALA A 806 -6.70 -34.20 5.88
N ASN A 807 -7.02 -33.42 4.83
CA ASN A 807 -8.39 -32.98 4.52
C ASN A 807 -9.30 -34.13 4.04
N GLU A 808 -8.75 -35.15 3.39
CA GLU A 808 -9.50 -36.32 2.88
C GLU A 808 -9.79 -37.32 3.99
N LEU A 809 -8.83 -37.55 4.88
CA LEU A 809 -8.97 -38.43 6.06
C LEU A 809 -10.20 -38.10 6.89
N GLY A 810 -10.45 -36.82 7.17
CA GLY A 810 -11.59 -36.39 7.98
C GLY A 810 -12.96 -36.78 7.41
N ALA A 811 -13.06 -37.05 6.11
CA ALA A 811 -14.31 -37.51 5.47
C ALA A 811 -14.46 -39.04 5.45
N LEU A 812 -13.35 -39.80 5.50
CA LEU A 812 -13.34 -41.27 5.49
C LEU A 812 -13.77 -41.88 6.84
N ILE A 813 -13.63 -41.14 7.95
CA ILE A 813 -13.93 -41.60 9.33
C ILE A 813 -15.39 -41.36 9.75
N GLY A 814 -16.29 -41.04 8.80
CA GLY A 814 -17.74 -41.08 9.01
C GLY A 814 -18.29 -40.17 10.11
N ARG A 815 -18.04 -38.84 10.05
CA ARG A 815 -18.84 -37.87 10.81
C ARG A 815 -19.56 -36.87 9.88
N PRO A 816 -20.84 -36.54 10.10
CA PRO A 816 -21.70 -35.91 9.08
C PRO A 816 -21.37 -34.44 8.79
N ASP A 817 -20.62 -33.77 9.67
CA ASP A 817 -20.33 -32.35 9.53
C ASP A 817 -18.90 -32.15 8.99
N GLY A 818 -18.78 -32.04 7.66
CA GLY A 818 -17.53 -31.81 6.92
C GLY A 818 -16.84 -30.46 7.17
N ARG A 819 -16.58 -30.08 8.43
CA ARG A 819 -15.96 -28.80 8.83
C ARG A 819 -14.83 -28.92 9.86
N LYS A 820 -14.23 -30.08 10.08
CA LYS A 820 -12.90 -30.15 10.73
C LYS A 820 -11.82 -30.17 9.64
N GLY A 821 -11.16 -29.02 9.46
CA GLY A 821 -10.13 -28.83 8.45
C GLY A 821 -8.92 -29.74 8.69
N GLY A 822 -8.16 -30.04 7.63
CA GLY A 822 -7.05 -31.01 7.65
C GLY A 822 -5.93 -30.68 8.63
N LYS A 823 -5.91 -29.50 9.24
CA LYS A 823 -5.03 -29.22 10.38
C LYS A 823 -5.29 -30.18 11.54
N THR A 824 -6.54 -30.44 11.91
CA THR A 824 -6.86 -31.32 13.04
C THR A 824 -6.49 -32.78 12.79
N MET A 825 -6.65 -33.26 11.55
CA MET A 825 -6.21 -34.60 11.17
C MET A 825 -4.69 -34.71 11.08
N THR A 826 -4.01 -33.63 10.67
CA THR A 826 -2.55 -33.55 10.69
C THR A 826 -2.03 -33.64 12.12
N ASP A 827 -2.61 -32.86 13.04
CA ASP A 827 -2.22 -32.83 14.45
C ASP A 827 -2.44 -34.22 15.09
N LEU A 828 -3.61 -34.84 14.89
CA LEU A 828 -3.91 -36.19 15.42
C LEU A 828 -2.97 -37.28 14.88
N LEU A 829 -2.70 -37.28 13.58
CA LEU A 829 -1.78 -38.27 12.98
C LEU A 829 -0.34 -38.05 13.46
N THR A 830 0.07 -36.80 13.64
CA THR A 830 1.38 -36.44 14.20
C THR A 830 1.48 -36.88 15.67
N ASP A 831 0.43 -36.69 16.46
CA ASP A 831 0.34 -37.13 17.86
C ASP A 831 0.33 -38.67 17.99
N LEU A 832 -0.23 -39.36 16.99
CA LEU A 832 -0.16 -40.82 16.85
C LEU A 832 1.17 -41.32 16.27
N GLY A 833 2.13 -40.42 16.02
CA GLY A 833 3.47 -40.75 15.54
C GLY A 833 3.59 -41.03 14.05
N VAL A 834 2.57 -40.71 13.25
CA VAL A 834 2.60 -40.87 11.79
C VAL A 834 3.27 -39.64 11.16
N GLU A 835 4.43 -39.82 10.55
CA GLU A 835 5.17 -38.72 9.94
C GLU A 835 4.61 -38.34 8.55
N PRO A 836 4.46 -37.03 8.25
CA PRO A 836 4.06 -36.59 6.92
C PRO A 836 5.21 -36.71 5.92
N VAL A 837 4.88 -37.20 4.73
CA VAL A 837 5.76 -37.36 3.57
C VAL A 837 6.07 -36.01 2.91
N CYS A 838 5.12 -35.06 2.98
CA CYS A 838 5.29 -33.68 2.51
C CYS A 838 5.14 -32.69 3.68
N ARG A 839 6.08 -31.76 3.86
CA ARG A 839 6.11 -30.79 4.98
C ARG A 839 6.16 -29.34 4.49
N ARG A 840 5.76 -28.40 5.36
CA ARG A 840 6.01 -26.96 5.16
C ARG A 840 7.49 -26.65 5.47
N PRO A 841 8.14 -25.73 4.73
CA PRO A 841 7.58 -24.78 3.77
C PRO A 841 7.47 -25.28 2.32
N GLU A 842 8.09 -26.41 1.99
CA GLU A 842 8.19 -26.95 0.62
C GLU A 842 6.83 -27.28 -0.01
N PHE A 843 5.87 -27.72 0.81
CA PHE A 843 4.49 -27.96 0.41
C PHE A 843 3.52 -27.17 1.29
N GLN A 844 2.48 -26.57 0.70
CA GLN A 844 1.50 -25.79 1.46
C GLN A 844 0.56 -26.64 2.35
N THR A 845 0.48 -27.95 2.13
CA THR A 845 -0.33 -28.90 2.91
C THR A 845 0.45 -30.18 3.21
N PHE A 846 0.03 -30.93 4.22
CA PHE A 846 0.63 -32.21 4.59
C PHE A 846 -0.01 -33.38 3.82
N VAL A 847 0.85 -34.31 3.39
CA VAL A 847 0.47 -35.59 2.75
C VAL A 847 1.05 -36.71 3.61
N PHE A 848 0.24 -37.72 3.91
CA PHE A 848 0.62 -38.86 4.74
C PHE A 848 0.55 -40.15 3.94
N ARG A 849 1.30 -41.17 4.35
CA ARG A 849 1.12 -42.52 3.83
C ARG A 849 -0.22 -43.08 4.33
N ARG A 850 -1.01 -43.63 3.40
CA ARG A 850 -2.41 -44.00 3.66
C ARG A 850 -2.52 -45.21 4.58
N ASP A 851 -1.67 -46.21 4.39
CA ASP A 851 -1.53 -47.39 5.26
C ASP A 851 -1.22 -46.99 6.70
N GLU A 852 -0.15 -46.22 6.91
CA GLU A 852 0.28 -45.78 8.24
C GLU A 852 -0.77 -44.89 8.94
N ALA A 853 -1.40 -43.97 8.19
CA ALA A 853 -2.42 -43.09 8.72
C ALA A 853 -3.72 -43.82 9.09
N VAL A 854 -4.19 -44.74 8.24
CA VAL A 854 -5.43 -45.51 8.51
C VAL A 854 -5.22 -46.50 9.66
N GLU A 855 -4.08 -47.17 9.71
CA GLU A 855 -3.77 -48.15 10.76
C GLU A 855 -3.60 -47.48 12.13
N ALA A 856 -2.92 -46.32 12.19
CA ALA A 856 -2.81 -45.53 13.43
C ALA A 856 -4.18 -45.07 13.94
N LEU A 857 -5.07 -44.66 13.03
CA LEU A 857 -6.44 -44.26 13.40
C LEU A 857 -7.31 -45.45 13.81
N ALA A 858 -7.23 -46.58 13.11
CA ALA A 858 -7.96 -47.79 13.46
C ALA A 858 -7.57 -48.29 14.86
N ARG A 859 -6.28 -48.33 15.19
CA ARG A 859 -5.79 -48.62 16.55
C ARG A 859 -6.35 -47.64 17.57
N HIS A 860 -6.29 -46.34 17.27
CA HIS A 860 -6.79 -45.29 18.15
C HIS A 860 -8.29 -45.44 18.45
N PHE A 861 -9.11 -45.73 17.44
CA PHE A 861 -10.57 -45.90 17.63
C PHE A 861 -10.94 -47.24 18.26
N ALA A 862 -10.21 -48.33 17.99
CA ALA A 862 -10.40 -49.61 18.68
C ALA A 862 -10.11 -49.50 20.18
N THR A 863 -9.01 -48.83 20.57
CA THR A 863 -8.73 -48.52 21.99
C THR A 863 -9.75 -47.58 22.64
N GLN A 864 -10.54 -46.83 21.86
CA GLN A 864 -11.66 -46.04 22.38
C GLN A 864 -12.97 -46.84 22.47
N ALA A 865 -13.14 -47.89 21.65
CA ALA A 865 -14.29 -48.79 21.71
C ALA A 865 -14.21 -49.76 22.90
N ASP A 866 -13.02 -50.29 23.22
CA ASP A 866 -12.82 -51.15 24.40
C ASP A 866 -12.94 -50.38 25.73
N LYS A 867 -12.62 -49.08 25.74
CA LYS A 867 -12.89 -48.17 26.87
C LYS A 867 -14.38 -47.86 27.07
N CYS A 868 -15.24 -48.18 26.10
CA CYS A 868 -16.68 -47.94 26.18
C CYS A 868 -17.45 -49.13 26.79
N ALA A 869 -16.81 -50.29 27.01
CA ALA A 869 -17.44 -51.47 27.59
C ALA A 869 -17.46 -51.49 29.14
N SER A 870 -16.76 -50.54 29.81
CA SER A 870 -16.63 -50.54 31.27
C SER A 870 -17.50 -49.54 32.05
N ASP A 871 -18.23 -48.62 31.42
CA ASP A 871 -18.96 -47.58 32.17
C ASP A 871 -20.42 -47.41 31.70
N THR A 872 -21.25 -48.41 32.01
CA THR A 872 -22.71 -48.37 31.88
C THR A 872 -23.39 -47.37 32.82
N ALA A 873 -22.66 -46.70 33.72
CA ALA A 873 -23.17 -45.61 34.55
C ALA A 873 -23.19 -44.23 33.83
N THR A 874 -22.53 -44.07 32.67
CA THR A 874 -22.35 -42.76 31.99
C THR A 874 -23.35 -42.46 30.87
N ALA A 875 -24.25 -43.40 30.54
CA ALA A 875 -25.17 -43.26 29.42
C ALA A 875 -26.30 -42.24 29.69
N GLU A 876 -26.81 -42.18 30.92
CA GLU A 876 -27.88 -41.22 31.28
C GLU A 876 -27.38 -39.77 31.42
N ALA A 877 -26.13 -39.57 31.85
CA ALA A 877 -25.53 -38.23 31.95
C ALA A 877 -25.24 -37.61 30.57
N ARG A 878 -24.86 -38.44 29.58
CA ARG A 878 -24.53 -37.98 28.22
C ARG A 878 -25.73 -37.49 27.41
N ALA A 879 -26.94 -37.97 27.71
CA ALA A 879 -28.16 -37.56 27.01
C ALA A 879 -28.54 -36.08 27.24
N LYS A 880 -27.98 -35.43 28.27
CA LYS A 880 -28.29 -34.04 28.65
C LYS A 880 -27.27 -33.02 28.15
N LEU A 881 -26.14 -33.44 27.56
CA LEU A 881 -25.09 -32.54 27.07
C LEU A 881 -25.55 -31.78 25.81
N VAL A 882 -25.25 -30.48 25.73
CA VAL A 882 -25.64 -29.64 24.59
C VAL A 882 -24.42 -29.17 23.80
N THR A 883 -24.60 -28.87 22.52
CA THR A 883 -23.48 -28.38 21.68
C THR A 883 -22.99 -27.01 22.14
N LEU A 884 -21.71 -26.68 21.88
CA LEU A 884 -21.15 -25.37 22.20
C LEU A 884 -21.94 -24.23 21.53
N ARG A 885 -22.54 -24.47 20.36
CA ARG A 885 -23.40 -23.49 19.69
C ARG A 885 -24.70 -23.26 20.45
N GLU A 886 -25.27 -24.32 21.02
CA GLU A 886 -26.43 -24.24 21.89
C GLU A 886 -26.09 -23.56 23.22
N ALA A 887 -24.93 -23.90 23.82
CA ALA A 887 -24.40 -23.23 25.00
C ALA A 887 -24.18 -21.72 24.77
N GLN A 888 -23.60 -21.34 23.63
CA GLN A 888 -23.41 -19.95 23.22
C GLN A 888 -24.75 -19.20 23.12
N ARG A 889 -25.77 -19.84 22.55
CA ARG A 889 -27.12 -19.26 22.44
C ARG A 889 -27.75 -19.05 23.83
N ARG A 890 -27.65 -20.05 24.71
CA ARG A 890 -28.20 -19.99 26.08
C ARG A 890 -27.47 -18.96 26.96
N LEU A 891 -26.17 -18.78 26.74
CA LEU A 891 -25.36 -17.77 27.43
C LEU A 891 -25.44 -16.38 26.77
N GLY A 892 -26.11 -16.23 25.62
CA GLY A 892 -26.23 -14.96 24.91
C GLY A 892 -24.90 -14.41 24.37
N ILE A 893 -23.94 -15.29 24.06
CA ILE A 893 -22.59 -14.91 23.62
C ILE A 893 -22.33 -15.29 22.16
N SER A 894 -21.49 -14.52 21.47
CA SER A 894 -21.17 -14.78 20.06
C SER A 894 -20.28 -16.02 19.88
N SER A 895 -20.28 -16.59 18.67
CA SER A 895 -19.51 -17.78 18.31
C SER A 895 -18.00 -17.62 18.55
N ASN A 896 -17.47 -16.42 18.29
CA ASN A 896 -16.08 -16.06 18.52
C ASN A 896 -15.76 -15.93 20.01
N MET A 897 -16.71 -15.45 20.82
CA MET A 897 -16.55 -15.36 22.29
C MET A 897 -16.52 -16.75 22.92
N GLY A 898 -17.50 -17.61 22.61
CA GLY A 898 -17.56 -18.96 23.18
C GLY A 898 -16.31 -19.80 22.87
N SER A 899 -15.77 -19.69 21.65
CA SER A 899 -14.52 -20.39 21.29
C SER A 899 -13.31 -19.89 22.08
N SER A 900 -13.28 -18.59 22.40
CA SER A 900 -12.20 -17.98 23.19
C SER A 900 -12.30 -18.39 24.67
N LEU A 901 -13.51 -18.44 25.24
CA LEU A 901 -13.73 -18.90 26.63
C LEU A 901 -13.32 -20.35 26.84
N VAL A 902 -13.57 -21.21 25.85
CA VAL A 902 -13.12 -22.61 25.89
C VAL A 902 -11.59 -22.70 25.81
N ARG A 903 -10.96 -21.90 24.94
CA ARG A 903 -9.50 -21.90 24.75
C ARG A 903 -8.75 -21.43 25.99
N GLU A 904 -9.23 -20.37 26.64
CA GLU A 904 -8.64 -19.83 27.86
C GLU A 904 -9.11 -20.56 29.13
N GLY A 905 -9.96 -21.59 29.01
CA GLY A 905 -10.38 -22.47 30.11
C GLY A 905 -11.52 -21.97 31.01
N PHE A 906 -12.17 -20.85 30.67
CA PHE A 906 -13.30 -20.29 31.44
C PHE A 906 -14.59 -21.11 31.31
N LEU A 907 -14.82 -21.72 30.14
CA LEU A 907 -15.92 -22.63 29.89
C LEU A 907 -15.37 -24.04 29.73
N ARG A 908 -15.67 -24.93 30.70
CA ARG A 908 -15.26 -26.32 30.65
C ARG A 908 -16.10 -27.04 29.62
N VAL A 909 -15.48 -27.94 28.88
CA VAL A 909 -16.18 -28.63 27.80
C VAL A 909 -15.70 -30.06 27.71
N GLU A 910 -16.61 -30.93 27.33
CA GLU A 910 -16.29 -32.28 26.92
C GLU A 910 -16.00 -32.27 25.42
N LYS A 911 -14.73 -32.51 25.08
CA LYS A 911 -14.30 -32.54 23.69
C LYS A 911 -14.71 -33.87 23.06
N HIS A 912 -15.78 -33.85 22.28
CA HIS A 912 -16.18 -34.99 21.46
C HIS A 912 -15.58 -34.87 20.04
N PRO A 913 -15.37 -35.99 19.31
CA PRO A 913 -14.59 -35.92 18.06
C PRO A 913 -15.22 -35.15 16.89
N SER A 914 -16.46 -34.65 16.99
CA SER A 914 -17.10 -33.76 15.99
C SER A 914 -17.69 -32.48 16.57
N THR A 915 -17.91 -32.42 17.89
CA THR A 915 -18.57 -31.27 18.50
C THR A 915 -18.01 -31.06 19.90
N ILE A 916 -18.00 -29.81 20.33
CA ILE A 916 -17.66 -29.46 21.70
C ILE A 916 -18.98 -29.51 22.45
N LEU A 917 -19.09 -30.41 23.42
CA LEU A 917 -20.27 -30.54 24.26
C LEU A 917 -20.03 -29.82 25.57
N VAL A 918 -21.07 -29.16 26.05
CA VAL A 918 -21.07 -28.44 27.32
C VAL A 918 -22.21 -29.01 28.14
N SER A 919 -21.94 -29.38 29.38
CA SER A 919 -23.03 -29.84 30.25
C SER A 919 -23.95 -28.67 30.61
N PRO A 920 -25.26 -28.90 30.77
CA PRO A 920 -26.17 -27.88 31.28
C PRO A 920 -25.70 -27.30 32.63
N ASP A 921 -25.10 -28.14 33.48
CA ASP A 921 -24.54 -27.72 34.78
C ASP A 921 -23.36 -26.78 34.61
N GLU A 922 -22.53 -26.99 33.58
CA GLU A 922 -21.41 -26.11 33.27
C GLU A 922 -21.87 -24.79 32.64
N ILE A 923 -22.94 -24.80 31.85
CA ILE A 923 -23.60 -23.58 31.37
C ILE A 923 -24.17 -22.81 32.55
N ALA A 924 -24.82 -23.50 33.48
CA ALA A 924 -25.36 -22.91 34.70
C ALA A 924 -24.25 -22.36 35.60
N ARG A 925 -23.15 -23.10 35.77
CA ARG A 925 -21.96 -22.66 36.52
C ARG A 925 -21.33 -21.42 35.88
N PHE A 926 -21.12 -21.43 34.57
CA PHE A 926 -20.55 -20.29 33.86
C PHE A 926 -21.47 -19.08 33.96
N ALA A 927 -22.77 -19.27 33.73
CA ALA A 927 -23.76 -18.21 33.89
C ALA A 927 -23.76 -17.68 35.32
N ALA A 928 -23.69 -18.53 36.34
CA ALA A 928 -23.66 -18.09 37.75
C ALA A 928 -22.36 -17.37 38.12
N ALA A 929 -21.23 -17.76 37.55
CA ALA A 929 -19.92 -17.22 37.90
C ALA A 929 -19.51 -15.98 37.10
N TYR A 930 -19.92 -15.88 35.83
CA TYR A 930 -19.40 -14.87 34.92
C TYR A 930 -20.48 -14.17 34.10
N ILE A 931 -20.22 -12.91 33.78
CA ILE A 931 -21.12 -12.08 32.98
C ILE A 931 -20.35 -11.22 31.97
N THR A 932 -20.91 -11.06 30.77
CA THR A 932 -20.33 -10.26 29.69
C THR A 932 -20.86 -8.82 29.71
N PRO A 933 -20.07 -7.85 29.19
CA PRO A 933 -20.48 -6.46 29.03
C PRO A 933 -21.86 -6.24 28.39
N ASP A 934 -22.21 -7.03 27.38
CA ASP A 934 -23.50 -6.93 26.68
C ASP A 934 -24.68 -7.40 27.54
N ALA A 935 -24.48 -8.47 28.33
CA ALA A 935 -25.47 -8.95 29.28
C ALA A 935 -25.65 -7.96 30.45
N ILE A 936 -24.54 -7.38 30.93
CA ILE A 936 -24.56 -6.32 31.94
C ILE A 936 -25.33 -5.12 31.41
N ALA A 937 -25.05 -4.66 30.19
CA ALA A 937 -25.72 -3.52 29.56
C ALA A 937 -27.24 -3.71 29.51
N SER A 938 -27.70 -4.92 29.17
CA SER A 938 -29.11 -5.29 29.22
C SER A 938 -29.69 -5.23 30.65
N MET A 939 -28.96 -5.71 31.66
CA MET A 939 -29.41 -5.71 33.07
C MET A 939 -29.55 -4.30 33.69
N ILE A 940 -28.79 -3.33 33.18
CA ILE A 940 -28.82 -1.93 33.65
C ILE A 940 -29.54 -0.98 32.66
N GLY A 941 -30.20 -1.52 31.63
CA GLY A 941 -30.99 -0.75 30.67
C GLY A 941 -30.18 0.18 29.74
N LYS A 942 -28.91 -0.13 29.48
CA LYS A 942 -28.03 0.66 28.59
C LYS A 942 -27.86 -0.04 27.24
N GLN A 943 -27.77 0.73 26.16
CA GLN A 943 -27.72 0.18 24.79
C GLN A 943 -26.33 -0.28 24.31
N SER A 944 -25.29 -0.22 25.14
CA SER A 944 -23.94 -0.66 24.71
C SER A 944 -23.12 -1.29 25.83
N ALA A 945 -22.35 -2.31 25.47
CA ALA A 945 -21.31 -2.92 26.29
C ALA A 945 -20.26 -1.91 26.81
N ILE A 946 -19.99 -0.84 26.05
CA ILE A 946 -19.05 0.23 26.45
C ILE A 946 -19.61 1.03 27.64
N ALA A 947 -20.91 1.30 27.65
CA ALA A 947 -21.55 1.99 28.77
C ALA A 947 -21.52 1.15 30.06
N ALA A 948 -21.77 -0.16 29.94
CA ALA A 948 -21.72 -1.11 31.06
C ALA A 948 -20.31 -1.22 31.66
N THR A 949 -19.29 -1.40 30.81
CA THR A 949 -17.88 -1.49 31.26
C THR A 949 -17.39 -0.18 31.88
N THR A 950 -17.83 0.96 31.37
CA THR A 950 -17.53 2.28 31.96
C THR A 950 -18.14 2.44 33.36
N LEU A 951 -19.38 1.96 33.56
CA LEU A 951 -20.03 1.97 34.87
C LEU A 951 -19.28 1.06 35.86
N LEU A 952 -19.01 -0.17 35.48
CA LEU A 952 -18.28 -1.12 36.34
C LEU A 952 -16.89 -0.63 36.73
N THR A 953 -16.18 0.03 35.81
CA THR A 953 -14.88 0.65 36.10
C THR A 953 -14.99 1.74 37.18
N ARG A 954 -16.10 2.50 37.20
CA ARG A 954 -16.35 3.55 38.21
C ARG A 954 -16.77 2.99 39.56
N LEU A 955 -17.47 1.86 39.53
CA LEU A 955 -17.79 1.06 40.71
C LEU A 955 -16.56 0.26 41.23
N GLY A 956 -15.38 0.45 40.62
CA GLY A 956 -14.14 -0.23 41.01
C GLY A 956 -14.08 -1.70 40.61
N VAL A 957 -15.05 -2.20 39.85
CA VAL A 957 -15.14 -3.61 39.45
C VAL A 957 -14.22 -3.87 38.26
N LYS A 958 -13.19 -4.69 38.48
CA LYS A 958 -12.20 -5.08 37.46
C LYS A 958 -12.65 -6.33 36.70
N PRO A 959 -12.32 -6.45 35.40
CA PRO A 959 -12.57 -7.67 34.65
C PRO A 959 -11.65 -8.80 35.15
N VAL A 960 -12.19 -10.02 35.21
CA VAL A 960 -11.47 -11.25 35.53
C VAL A 960 -10.54 -11.64 34.37
N ALA A 961 -10.97 -11.36 33.13
CA ALA A 961 -10.15 -11.54 31.93
C ALA A 961 -10.49 -10.50 30.87
N GLY A 962 -9.50 -10.11 30.06
CA GLY A 962 -9.64 -9.10 29.02
C GLY A 962 -8.47 -9.10 28.05
N PRO A 963 -8.33 -8.09 27.17
CA PRO A 963 -7.20 -8.03 26.23
C PRO A 963 -5.88 -7.93 27.01
N PRO A 964 -4.87 -8.79 26.76
CA PRO A 964 -4.63 -9.61 25.56
C PRO A 964 -5.17 -11.07 25.59
N GLN A 965 -5.64 -11.58 26.73
CA GLN A 965 -6.07 -12.99 26.91
C GLN A 965 -7.40 -13.28 26.20
N LEU A 966 -8.39 -12.41 26.38
CA LEU A 966 -9.68 -12.45 25.67
C LEU A 966 -9.84 -11.16 24.86
N ARG A 967 -10.39 -11.24 23.64
CA ARG A 967 -10.66 -10.05 22.80
C ARG A 967 -11.78 -9.14 23.36
N PHE A 968 -12.41 -9.56 24.45
CA PHE A 968 -13.50 -8.90 25.15
C PHE A 968 -13.26 -9.05 26.66
N GLN A 969 -13.90 -8.21 27.46
CA GLN A 969 -13.80 -8.28 28.92
C GLN A 969 -14.83 -9.25 29.48
N LEU A 970 -14.46 -10.00 30.52
CA LEU A 970 -15.32 -10.91 31.27
C LEU A 970 -15.25 -10.52 32.76
N PHE A 971 -16.40 -10.47 33.43
CA PHE A 971 -16.50 -10.04 34.83
C PHE A 971 -17.09 -11.15 35.70
N ASP A 972 -16.76 -11.12 36.99
CA ASP A 972 -17.36 -11.99 38.01
C ASP A 972 -18.81 -11.55 38.26
N ARG A 973 -19.78 -12.44 38.06
CA ARG A 973 -21.21 -12.10 38.12
C ARG A 973 -21.64 -11.69 39.54
N PRO A 974 -21.35 -12.44 40.61
CA PRO A 974 -21.69 -12.02 41.98
C PRO A 974 -21.14 -10.64 42.34
N VAL A 975 -19.89 -10.34 42.00
CA VAL A 975 -19.29 -9.02 42.25
C VAL A 975 -20.02 -7.93 41.47
N VAL A 976 -20.36 -8.19 40.21
CA VAL A 976 -21.09 -7.24 39.36
C VAL A 976 -22.52 -7.02 39.84
N GLU A 977 -23.24 -8.08 40.20
CA GLU A 977 -24.62 -7.99 40.68
C GLU A 977 -24.71 -7.28 42.03
N HIS A 978 -23.74 -7.52 42.92
CA HIS A 978 -23.60 -6.77 44.17
C HIS A 978 -23.34 -5.29 43.90
N ALA A 979 -22.34 -4.97 43.07
CA ALA A 979 -22.02 -3.58 42.71
C ALA A 979 -23.18 -2.86 42.00
N ILE A 980 -23.94 -3.56 41.16
CA ILE A 980 -25.14 -3.03 40.51
C ILE A 980 -26.28 -2.86 41.53
N SER A 981 -26.43 -3.77 42.50
CA SER A 981 -27.43 -3.65 43.54
C SER A 981 -27.12 -2.47 44.48
N GLU A 982 -25.86 -2.26 44.83
CA GLU A 982 -25.41 -1.09 45.59
C GLU A 982 -25.63 0.19 44.79
N TRP A 983 -25.25 0.20 43.50
CA TRP A 983 -25.53 1.30 42.59
C TRP A 983 -27.04 1.60 42.45
N LYS A 984 -27.91 0.58 42.45
CA LYS A 984 -29.37 0.79 42.40
C LYS A 984 -29.94 1.35 43.71
N ARG A 985 -29.32 1.07 44.86
CA ARG A 985 -29.72 1.58 46.18
C ARG A 985 -29.20 2.99 46.45
N ASP A 986 -28.00 3.29 45.97
CA ASP A 986 -27.43 4.62 45.96
C ASP A 986 -26.89 4.98 44.56
N PRO A 987 -27.77 5.47 43.67
CA PRO A 987 -27.40 5.91 42.33
C PRO A 987 -26.42 7.08 42.33
N SER A 988 -26.13 7.67 43.50
CA SER A 988 -25.10 8.71 43.62
C SER A 988 -23.71 8.20 43.24
N ILE A 989 -23.48 6.88 43.24
CA ILE A 989 -22.23 6.26 42.79
C ILE A 989 -22.12 6.27 41.23
N GLU A 990 -23.24 6.38 40.48
CA GLU A 990 -23.17 6.70 39.04
C GLU A 990 -22.74 8.13 38.77
N LYS A 991 -22.64 9.01 39.78
CA LYS A 991 -22.32 10.43 39.60
C LYS A 991 -20.90 10.59 39.06
N ARG A 992 -20.79 10.37 37.75
CA ARG A 992 -20.29 11.35 36.79
C ARG A 992 -20.74 12.72 37.30
N PRO A 993 -19.92 13.79 37.21
CA PRO A 993 -20.51 15.12 37.21
C PRO A 993 -21.71 15.06 36.26
N SER A 994 -22.87 15.40 36.82
CA SER A 994 -24.18 15.11 36.27
C SER A 994 -24.25 15.49 34.78
N ARG A 995 -25.08 14.79 33.98
CA ARG A 995 -25.49 15.30 32.65
C ARG A 995 -26.32 16.59 32.76
N ASP A 996 -26.75 16.89 33.98
CA ASP A 996 -27.28 18.15 34.51
C ASP A 996 -26.35 18.72 35.59
N ALA A 997 -25.04 18.48 35.52
CA ALA A 997 -24.13 19.51 36.00
C ALA A 997 -24.34 20.56 34.93
N GLU A 998 -25.13 21.57 35.26
CA GLU A 998 -25.39 22.72 34.39
C GLU A 998 -24.09 23.38 33.92
N ASP A 999 -22.93 22.91 34.40
CA ASP A 999 -21.61 23.46 34.23
C ASP A 999 -20.70 22.75 33.20
N PHE A 1000 -21.02 21.59 32.56
CA PHE A 1000 -20.09 20.94 31.58
C PHE A 1000 -20.74 20.15 30.41
N LEU A 1001 -20.05 20.07 29.26
CA LEU A 1001 -20.42 19.41 28.00
C LEU A 1001 -19.25 18.56 27.43
N TYR A 1002 -19.56 17.44 26.75
CA TYR A 1002 -18.54 16.65 26.03
C TYR A 1002 -18.37 17.13 24.58
N ALA A 1003 -17.21 16.87 23.98
CA ALA A 1003 -16.90 17.34 22.62
C ALA A 1003 -17.96 16.97 21.55
N GLY A 1004 -18.52 15.75 21.61
CA GLY A 1004 -19.60 15.35 20.69
C GLY A 1004 -20.95 16.04 20.96
N ASP A 1005 -21.21 16.48 22.18
CA ASP A 1005 -22.40 17.25 22.54
C ASP A 1005 -22.28 18.70 22.07
N VAL A 1006 -21.09 19.29 22.21
CA VAL A 1006 -20.74 20.60 21.65
C VAL A 1006 -20.85 20.59 20.13
N ALA A 1007 -20.33 19.56 19.44
CA ALA A 1007 -20.43 19.45 17.97
C ALA A 1007 -21.88 19.39 17.47
N ARG A 1008 -22.73 18.60 18.13
CA ARG A 1008 -24.17 18.53 17.83
C ARG A 1008 -24.89 19.85 18.07
N ARG A 1009 -24.64 20.50 19.20
CA ARG A 1009 -25.29 21.78 19.55
C ARG A 1009 -24.88 22.92 18.61
N LEU A 1010 -23.63 22.94 18.16
CA LEU A 1010 -23.14 23.87 17.12
C LEU A 1010 -23.54 23.44 15.69
N LYS A 1011 -24.25 22.32 15.52
CA LYS A 1011 -24.63 21.75 14.22
C LYS A 1011 -23.44 21.64 13.25
N THR A 1012 -22.28 21.25 13.77
CA THR A 1012 -21.02 21.20 13.03
C THR A 1012 -20.48 19.78 12.97
N ILE A 1013 -19.35 19.59 12.29
CA ILE A 1013 -18.66 18.31 12.19
C ILE A 1013 -17.80 18.06 13.45
N ASP A 1014 -17.63 16.80 13.84
CA ASP A 1014 -16.93 16.41 15.08
C ASP A 1014 -15.48 16.91 15.14
N THR A 1015 -14.83 17.12 13.99
CA THR A 1015 -13.47 17.67 13.91
C THR A 1015 -13.38 19.18 14.22
N MET A 1016 -14.51 19.88 14.31
CA MET A 1016 -14.56 21.31 14.61
C MET A 1016 -14.25 21.61 16.09
N VAL A 1017 -14.71 20.76 17.02
CA VAL A 1017 -14.54 21.02 18.46
C VAL A 1017 -13.07 20.95 18.89
N PRO A 1018 -12.27 19.94 18.48
CA PRO A 1018 -10.83 19.97 18.69
C PRO A 1018 -10.15 21.19 18.05
N ALA A 1019 -10.61 21.64 16.88
CA ALA A 1019 -10.05 22.82 16.21
C ALA A 1019 -10.36 24.13 16.96
N LEU A 1020 -11.55 24.26 17.56
CA LEU A 1020 -11.93 25.40 18.41
C LEU A 1020 -11.10 25.46 19.70
N ILE A 1021 -10.83 24.29 20.30
CA ILE A 1021 -9.97 24.18 21.48
C ILE A 1021 -8.52 24.52 21.13
N GLN A 1022 -8.00 23.97 20.03
CA GLN A 1022 -6.64 24.24 19.55
C GLN A 1022 -6.46 25.71 19.13
N ALA A 1023 -7.51 26.36 18.64
CA ALA A 1023 -7.50 27.79 18.32
C ALA A 1023 -7.61 28.69 19.57
N GLY A 1024 -7.81 28.11 20.77
CA GLY A 1024 -7.97 28.84 22.03
C GLY A 1024 -9.33 29.53 22.17
N LEU A 1025 -10.31 29.20 21.32
CA LEU A 1025 -11.63 29.82 21.28
C LEU A 1025 -12.64 29.11 22.19
N LEU A 1026 -12.37 27.87 22.57
CA LEU A 1026 -13.21 27.08 23.47
C LEU A 1026 -12.31 26.40 24.49
N ARG A 1027 -12.53 26.66 25.78
CA ARG A 1027 -11.75 26.05 26.86
C ARG A 1027 -12.21 24.62 27.12
N ALA A 1028 -11.25 23.74 27.39
CA ALA A 1028 -11.54 22.34 27.69
C ALA A 1028 -10.52 21.75 28.66
N ASP A 1029 -11.01 20.90 29.55
CA ASP A 1029 -10.20 20.07 30.43
C ASP A 1029 -10.07 18.65 29.88
N THR A 1030 -8.88 18.07 30.02
CA THR A 1030 -8.60 16.69 29.61
C THR A 1030 -8.44 15.79 30.83
N THR A 1031 -9.43 14.92 31.04
CA THR A 1031 -9.36 13.86 32.05
C THR A 1031 -9.34 12.50 31.35
N GLY A 1032 -8.16 11.89 31.30
CA GLY A 1032 -7.94 10.63 30.56
C GLY A 1032 -8.07 10.82 29.04
N LYS A 1033 -8.88 9.99 28.37
CA LYS A 1033 -9.09 10.02 26.90
C LYS A 1033 -10.27 10.91 26.45
N ALA A 1034 -10.93 11.63 27.36
CA ALA A 1034 -12.12 12.43 27.05
C ALA A 1034 -11.85 13.93 27.21
N THR A 1035 -12.33 14.72 26.25
CA THR A 1035 -12.31 16.19 26.28
C THR A 1035 -13.64 16.71 26.81
N ILE A 1036 -13.58 17.49 27.90
CA ILE A 1036 -14.75 18.06 28.58
C ILE A 1036 -14.65 19.59 28.51
N ILE A 1037 -15.76 20.28 28.27
CA ILE A 1037 -15.86 21.73 28.04
C ILE A 1037 -16.85 22.28 29.07
N ALA A 1038 -16.52 23.32 29.82
CA ALA A 1038 -17.49 23.90 30.76
C ALA A 1038 -18.68 24.52 29.99
N ARG A 1039 -19.89 24.38 30.51
CA ARG A 1039 -21.11 24.96 29.94
C ARG A 1039 -21.07 26.47 29.98
N VAL A 1040 -20.51 27.06 31.03
CA VAL A 1040 -20.23 28.51 31.08
C VAL A 1040 -19.31 28.94 29.93
N ASP A 1041 -18.26 28.16 29.63
CA ASP A 1041 -17.35 28.42 28.50
C ASP A 1041 -18.04 28.21 27.15
N PHE A 1042 -18.93 27.21 27.05
CA PHE A 1042 -19.71 26.94 25.85
C PHE A 1042 -20.80 27.99 25.60
N ASP A 1043 -21.53 28.40 26.62
CA ASP A 1043 -22.59 29.41 26.54
C ASP A 1043 -21.96 30.79 26.31
N ALA A 1044 -20.82 31.11 26.94
CA ALA A 1044 -20.02 32.28 26.60
C ALA A 1044 -19.58 32.25 25.12
N PHE A 1045 -19.08 31.10 24.64
CA PHE A 1045 -18.73 30.92 23.24
C PHE A 1045 -19.93 31.11 22.30
N GLN A 1046 -21.10 30.53 22.60
CA GLN A 1046 -22.32 30.70 21.79
C GLN A 1046 -22.88 32.13 21.84
N SER A 1047 -22.66 32.86 22.94
CA SER A 1047 -23.09 34.24 23.07
C SER A 1047 -22.22 35.20 22.24
N GLU A 1048 -20.93 34.90 22.11
CA GLU A 1048 -19.97 35.75 21.41
C GLU A 1048 -19.80 35.39 19.94
N TYR A 1049 -19.90 34.10 19.60
CA TYR A 1049 -19.60 33.57 18.28
C TYR A 1049 -20.79 32.85 17.65
N ALA A 1050 -20.83 32.92 16.33
CA ALA A 1050 -21.88 32.38 15.47
C ALA A 1050 -21.25 31.62 14.30
N MET A 1051 -21.76 30.43 14.03
CA MET A 1051 -21.39 29.69 12.84
C MET A 1051 -22.20 30.14 11.62
N SER A 1052 -21.58 30.13 10.44
CA SER A 1052 -22.23 30.54 9.18
C SER A 1052 -23.49 29.74 8.80
N ASN A 1053 -23.63 28.50 9.28
CA ASN A 1053 -24.83 27.70 9.05
C ASN A 1053 -26.03 28.16 9.90
N GLU A 1054 -25.82 28.86 11.02
CA GLU A 1054 -26.91 29.36 11.88
C GLU A 1054 -27.76 30.43 11.20
N PHE A 1055 -27.21 31.11 10.19
CA PHE A 1055 -27.85 32.24 9.52
C PHE A 1055 -28.22 31.95 8.05
N MET A 1056 -28.20 30.68 7.61
CA MET A 1056 -28.54 30.32 6.22
C MET A 1056 -29.93 30.80 5.81
N ASP A 1057 -30.93 30.60 6.68
CA ASP A 1057 -32.30 31.02 6.42
C ASP A 1057 -32.46 32.55 6.44
N ALA A 1058 -31.75 33.23 7.35
CA ALA A 1058 -31.79 34.68 7.48
C ALA A 1058 -31.24 35.42 6.24
N PHE A 1059 -30.25 34.82 5.57
CA PHE A 1059 -29.68 35.36 4.33
C PHE A 1059 -30.29 34.71 3.06
N GLY A 1060 -31.23 33.77 3.20
CA GLY A 1060 -31.86 33.07 2.07
C GLY A 1060 -30.89 32.24 1.23
N VAL A 1061 -29.81 31.70 1.83
CA VAL A 1061 -28.75 30.97 1.10
C VAL A 1061 -28.69 29.52 1.52
N GLY A 1062 -28.81 28.60 0.56
CA GLY A 1062 -28.86 27.15 0.81
C GLY A 1062 -27.54 26.50 1.27
N HIS A 1063 -26.47 27.28 1.52
CA HIS A 1063 -25.21 26.73 2.02
C HIS A 1063 -24.40 27.77 2.82
N ALA A 1064 -23.64 27.31 3.82
CA ALA A 1064 -22.87 28.15 4.75
C ALA A 1064 -21.80 29.04 4.08
N LYS A 1065 -21.23 28.61 2.93
CA LYS A 1065 -20.31 29.43 2.11
C LYS A 1065 -20.98 30.69 1.54
N GLY A 1066 -22.30 30.64 1.38
CA GLY A 1066 -23.11 31.74 0.86
C GLY A 1066 -23.26 32.84 1.89
N VAL A 1067 -23.60 32.46 3.13
CA VAL A 1067 -23.64 33.35 4.29
C VAL A 1067 -22.28 34.00 4.54
N THR A 1068 -21.19 33.23 4.44
CA THR A 1068 -19.82 33.74 4.59
C THR A 1068 -19.50 34.82 3.54
N LYS A 1069 -19.90 34.63 2.28
CA LYS A 1069 -19.72 35.63 1.23
C LYS A 1069 -20.59 36.87 1.47
N ALA A 1070 -21.84 36.70 1.90
CA ALA A 1070 -22.74 37.80 2.19
C ALA A 1070 -22.20 38.66 3.35
N LEU A 1071 -21.74 38.04 4.43
CA LEU A 1071 -21.11 38.73 5.56
C LEU A 1071 -19.84 39.49 5.17
N ALA A 1072 -19.01 38.92 4.29
CA ALA A 1072 -17.83 39.60 3.78
C ALA A 1072 -18.16 40.88 2.98
N VAL A 1073 -19.29 40.91 2.25
CA VAL A 1073 -19.77 42.12 1.55
C VAL A 1073 -20.14 43.23 2.53
N HIS A 1074 -20.61 42.88 3.72
CA HIS A 1074 -20.90 43.82 4.81
C HIS A 1074 -19.72 44.06 5.75
N GLY A 1075 -18.50 43.68 5.35
CA GLY A 1075 -17.26 43.94 6.10
C GLY A 1075 -17.05 43.06 7.34
N VAL A 1076 -17.85 42.00 7.52
CA VAL A 1076 -17.74 41.09 8.67
C VAL A 1076 -16.77 39.95 8.31
N THR A 1077 -15.69 39.81 9.07
CA THR A 1077 -14.62 38.82 8.80
C THR A 1077 -14.70 37.61 9.73
N PRO A 1078 -14.36 36.41 9.25
CA PRO A 1078 -14.39 35.21 10.08
C PRO A 1078 -13.22 35.14 11.06
N VAL A 1079 -13.55 34.73 12.29
CA VAL A 1079 -12.63 34.52 13.40
C VAL A 1079 -11.84 33.23 13.18
N ALA A 1080 -10.51 33.29 13.36
CA ALA A 1080 -9.59 32.16 13.21
C ALA A 1080 -9.74 31.38 11.89
N ALA A 1081 -10.01 32.09 10.79
CA ALA A 1081 -10.33 31.53 9.47
C ALA A 1081 -9.30 30.50 8.94
N ASP A 1082 -8.03 30.64 9.32
CA ASP A 1082 -6.94 29.76 8.88
C ASP A 1082 -6.77 28.48 9.72
N ARG A 1083 -7.41 28.43 10.90
CA ARG A 1083 -7.29 27.33 11.88
C ARG A 1083 -8.55 26.49 11.99
N LEU A 1084 -9.67 26.97 11.45
CA LEU A 1084 -10.97 26.32 11.57
C LEU A 1084 -11.44 25.73 10.23
N PRO A 1085 -11.96 24.48 10.21
CA PRO A 1085 -12.54 23.85 9.02
C PRO A 1085 -13.74 24.59 8.41
N ARG A 1086 -14.41 25.43 9.21
CA ARG A 1086 -15.58 26.23 8.82
C ARG A 1086 -15.47 27.64 9.40
N ALA A 1087 -16.01 28.62 8.67
CA ALA A 1087 -16.00 30.03 9.07
C ALA A 1087 -16.90 30.28 10.29
N LEU A 1088 -16.30 30.82 11.34
CA LEU A 1088 -16.90 31.29 12.59
C LEU A 1088 -16.88 32.82 12.60
N PHE A 1089 -17.90 33.49 13.11
CA PHE A 1089 -18.01 34.96 13.12
C PHE A 1089 -18.39 35.46 14.51
N ARG A 1090 -18.15 36.74 14.81
CA ARG A 1090 -18.71 37.36 16.03
C ARG A 1090 -20.20 37.59 15.87
N ARG A 1091 -21.00 37.03 16.77
CA ARG A 1091 -22.47 37.01 16.68
C ARG A 1091 -23.08 38.42 16.60
N LYS A 1092 -22.58 39.37 17.39
CA LYS A 1092 -23.03 40.78 17.35
C LYS A 1092 -22.84 41.45 16.00
N GLU A 1093 -21.80 41.09 15.23
CA GLU A 1093 -21.54 41.65 13.91
C GLU A 1093 -22.50 41.08 12.88
N VAL A 1094 -22.73 39.76 12.93
CA VAL A 1094 -23.69 39.06 12.06
C VAL A 1094 -25.11 39.57 12.30
N GLU A 1095 -25.55 39.66 13.56
CA GLU A 1095 -26.89 40.15 13.90
C GLU A 1095 -27.11 41.61 13.49
N ARG A 1096 -26.08 42.46 13.53
CA ARG A 1096 -26.16 43.84 13.02
C ARG A 1096 -26.44 43.87 11.53
N VAL A 1097 -25.77 43.01 10.76
CA VAL A 1097 -26.02 42.86 9.32
C VAL A 1097 -27.43 42.35 9.08
N VAL A 1098 -27.87 41.30 9.80
CA VAL A 1098 -29.23 40.74 9.63
C VAL A 1098 -30.32 41.76 9.99
N ARG A 1099 -30.16 42.53 11.07
CA ARG A 1099 -31.11 43.61 11.42
C ARG A 1099 -31.10 44.74 10.40
N GLY A 1100 -29.93 45.04 9.82
CA GLY A 1100 -29.79 46.02 8.73
C GLY A 1100 -30.34 45.54 7.38
N MET A 1101 -30.50 44.23 7.17
CA MET A 1101 -31.17 43.65 6.00
C MET A 1101 -32.69 43.58 6.15
N ARG A 1102 -33.19 43.53 7.39
CA ARG A 1102 -34.64 43.47 7.71
C ARG A 1102 -35.29 44.85 7.82
N ARG A 1103 -34.49 45.91 7.98
CA ARG A 1103 -34.90 47.30 7.78
C ARG A 1103 -34.67 47.67 6.32
#